data_AF-A0A9P7GT36-F1
#
_entry.id   AF-A0A9P7GT36-F1
#
_cell.length_a   1.000
_cell.length_b   1.000
_cell.length_c   1.000
_cell.angle_alpha   90.00
_cell.angle_beta   90.00
_cell.angle_gamma   90.00
#
_symmetry.space_group_name_H-M   'P 1'
#
loop_
_entity.id
_entity.type
_entity.pdbx_description
1 polymer ?
#
loop_
_entity_poly.entity_id
_entity_poly.type
_entity_poly.pdbx_seq_one_letter_code
_entity_poly.pdbx_strand_id
1 'polypeptide(L)'
;MKKLWKLNFGISVDELAQFLDTNSHEGDFPYLRELKIDIEKLSIVGRLLKRFGFKRLRSLTVLQSYLDEDSEDSESEWDLEAFFKALNSSQGSHSELRSLNIVNYPSVNGPSEHVLPFTSTALGFILPFSSLFVLKITFRVSIMWTDADLEAIAHAWPMLHKLSLECEQECVPSITLKGLIQLLRGCRELQRLMIRVDARQPPIFAESGDLGVIAPKLRHLDMYTSPLDNPDEFSTLIMIAFPALADLCCTGYDDNYNINAGFPPHHPHQRYAKAWNMVISRLIPVLERRWISTCLARTCRAFSEPALDELWRVQPSLLYLLQCLPGDAYEVRSREERSFLTMTRELHANDCKRIRIYAPRIKSIVRAAGDLAELDTLVIPILWASRAIFGGTLLPNLRHLSVNVEEFWGQALLPRLLVKPKIIAITIQGPAPEGDERPLPWDNLTAIIKPIASSLISFTLTGSESTDDQYQIPRYPRMHAFMDLHQSFHHLVDLDSHNVDITHTVLSHLASLKKLRKLDFAISVSELVEFLATPPRDGDFPSLVNLKIDIVQLSIVRKLLERPGFKRLQILTVLQSAESLVESEWDLEEFFKAVNSSQDSHSDLRSLSILNYPSIDSPSDEILPFTSTALGFLLPFSSLIVLEITFRVAIMWTDIDLESITSAWPMLDTLFLEDEEESDPPSITLKGLIQLFYGCRELRKVMIRVDARQVPMFVESGDLGTIAPKLQYLDMSSSPLENPDEFSSLIMISFPSLKKIYCSTYYQNDYLLLEPLSEDNLDRIYAEAWNKVTSQLRPLLDSR
;
A
#
# COMPACT_ATOMS: atom_id res chain seq x y z
N MET A 1 7.70 -11.67 -39.73
CA MET A 1 7.55 -12.75 -38.71
C MET A 1 8.83 -13.53 -38.37
N LYS A 2 9.84 -13.68 -39.26
CA LYS A 2 11.06 -14.49 -39.00
C LYS A 2 12.05 -14.00 -37.90
N LYS A 3 11.70 -12.99 -37.09
CA LYS A 3 12.51 -12.48 -35.95
C LYS A 3 11.70 -12.28 -34.66
N LEU A 4 10.51 -12.88 -34.57
CA LEU A 4 9.66 -12.78 -33.39
C LEU A 4 10.32 -13.50 -32.21
N TRP A 5 10.68 -12.74 -31.16
CA TRP A 5 11.38 -13.26 -29.98
C TRP A 5 10.50 -13.30 -28.72
N LYS A 6 9.37 -12.59 -28.73
CA LYS A 6 8.33 -12.61 -27.69
C LYS A 6 6.96 -12.68 -28.35
N LEU A 7 6.07 -13.50 -27.80
CA LEU A 7 4.71 -13.71 -28.29
C LEU A 7 3.76 -13.78 -27.09
N ASN A 8 2.80 -12.85 -27.06
CA ASN A 8 1.74 -12.77 -26.06
C ASN A 8 0.40 -12.78 -26.79
N PHE A 9 -0.50 -13.72 -26.49
CA PHE A 9 -1.86 -13.71 -27.04
C PHE A 9 -2.83 -14.41 -26.09
N GLY A 10 -4.07 -13.92 -26.08
CA GLY A 10 -5.23 -14.63 -25.56
C GLY A 10 -6.09 -15.09 -26.72
N ILE A 11 -6.64 -16.30 -26.63
CA ILE A 11 -7.41 -16.88 -27.73
C ILE A 11 -8.41 -17.89 -27.18
N SER A 12 -9.63 -17.85 -27.71
CA SER A 12 -10.66 -18.81 -27.33
C SER A 12 -10.31 -20.21 -27.85
N VAL A 13 -10.87 -21.23 -27.19
CA VAL A 13 -10.63 -22.63 -27.54
C VAL A 13 -11.02 -22.92 -29.00
N ASP A 14 -12.13 -22.33 -29.46
CA ASP A 14 -12.68 -22.54 -30.81
C ASP A 14 -11.85 -21.88 -31.90
N GLU A 15 -11.38 -20.65 -31.67
CA GLU A 15 -10.52 -19.93 -32.61
C GLU A 15 -9.16 -20.61 -32.74
N LEU A 16 -8.61 -21.13 -31.63
CA LEU A 16 -7.34 -21.83 -31.68
C LEU A 16 -7.46 -23.24 -32.25
N ALA A 17 -8.59 -23.93 -32.06
CA ALA A 17 -8.87 -25.20 -32.75
C ALA A 17 -8.88 -25.02 -34.27
N GLN A 18 -9.57 -23.97 -34.77
CA GLN A 18 -9.56 -23.62 -36.19
C GLN A 18 -8.14 -23.25 -36.67
N PHE A 19 -7.37 -22.51 -35.87
CA PHE A 19 -5.99 -22.16 -36.19
C PHE A 19 -5.06 -23.38 -36.24
N LEU A 20 -5.24 -24.34 -35.33
CA LEU A 20 -4.55 -25.63 -35.34
C LEU A 20 -4.98 -26.53 -36.52
N ASP A 21 -6.05 -26.25 -37.23
CA ASP A 21 -6.40 -27.02 -38.44
C ASP A 21 -5.84 -26.41 -39.74
N THR A 22 -5.15 -25.26 -39.66
CA THR A 22 -4.53 -24.59 -40.83
C THR A 22 -3.10 -25.07 -41.13
N ASN A 23 -2.65 -24.97 -42.39
CA ASN A 23 -1.32 -25.41 -42.89
C ASN A 23 -0.14 -24.58 -42.32
N SER A 24 0.20 -24.76 -41.04
CA SER A 24 1.44 -24.25 -40.40
C SER A 24 2.42 -25.39 -40.15
N HIS A 25 3.73 -25.12 -40.26
CA HIS A 25 4.79 -26.14 -40.20
C HIS A 25 5.68 -25.96 -38.95
N GLU A 26 6.23 -27.08 -38.46
CA GLU A 26 7.19 -27.09 -37.35
C GLU A 26 8.36 -26.13 -37.65
N GLY A 27 8.65 -25.20 -36.72
CA GLY A 27 9.73 -24.21 -36.89
C GLY A 27 9.33 -22.84 -37.41
N ASP A 28 8.04 -22.48 -37.45
CA ASP A 28 7.56 -21.14 -37.83
C ASP A 28 8.07 -20.01 -36.88
N PHE A 29 8.47 -20.36 -35.65
CA PHE A 29 8.94 -19.41 -34.63
C PHE A 29 10.37 -19.72 -34.09
N PRO A 30 11.42 -19.68 -34.94
CA PRO A 30 12.74 -20.18 -34.58
C PRO A 30 13.54 -19.25 -33.63
N TYR A 31 13.04 -18.04 -33.37
CA TYR A 31 13.69 -17.05 -32.49
C TYR A 31 12.90 -16.78 -31.21
N LEU A 32 11.76 -17.46 -31.01
CA LEU A 32 10.89 -17.20 -29.87
C LEU A 32 11.55 -17.63 -28.56
N ARG A 33 11.67 -16.67 -27.64
CA ARG A 33 12.27 -16.81 -26.31
C ARG A 33 11.26 -16.60 -25.19
N GLU A 34 10.21 -15.82 -25.42
CA GLU A 34 9.19 -15.57 -24.41
C GLU A 34 7.81 -15.87 -25.00
N LEU A 35 7.04 -16.70 -24.31
CA LEU A 35 5.69 -17.08 -24.70
C LEU A 35 4.76 -16.85 -23.50
N LYS A 36 3.83 -15.92 -23.62
CA LYS A 36 2.72 -15.72 -22.68
C LYS A 36 1.42 -16.10 -23.38
N ILE A 37 0.68 -17.04 -22.81
CA ILE A 37 -0.59 -17.52 -23.38
C ILE A 37 -1.66 -17.33 -22.33
N ASP A 38 -2.75 -16.67 -22.70
CA ASP A 38 -3.97 -16.63 -21.92
C ASP A 38 -4.98 -17.59 -22.54
N ILE A 39 -5.39 -18.62 -21.79
CA ILE A 39 -6.18 -19.73 -22.33
C ILE A 39 -7.00 -20.45 -21.27
N GLU A 40 -8.17 -20.92 -21.69
CA GLU A 40 -9.11 -21.67 -20.83
C GLU A 40 -8.59 -23.07 -20.44
N LYS A 41 -7.80 -23.73 -21.30
CA LYS A 41 -7.37 -25.14 -21.13
C LYS A 41 -5.87 -25.37 -21.34
N LEU A 42 -5.20 -25.97 -20.34
CA LEU A 42 -3.76 -26.29 -20.39
C LEU A 42 -3.40 -27.36 -21.45
N SER A 43 -4.33 -28.29 -21.73
CA SER A 43 -4.20 -29.33 -22.76
C SER A 43 -3.87 -28.74 -24.15
N ILE A 44 -4.41 -27.56 -24.43
CA ILE A 44 -4.24 -26.84 -25.69
C ILE A 44 -2.82 -26.29 -25.81
N VAL A 45 -2.25 -25.77 -24.72
CA VAL A 45 -0.86 -25.34 -24.70
C VAL A 45 0.06 -26.53 -25.01
N GLY A 46 -0.23 -27.71 -24.45
CA GLY A 46 0.49 -28.93 -24.79
C GLY A 46 0.47 -29.25 -26.30
N ARG A 47 -0.66 -29.02 -26.99
CA ARG A 47 -0.77 -29.19 -28.45
C ARG A 47 0.03 -28.13 -29.21
N LEU A 48 0.01 -26.88 -28.77
CA LEU A 48 0.79 -25.79 -29.36
C LEU A 48 2.29 -26.05 -29.26
N LEU A 49 2.76 -26.47 -28.08
CA LEU A 49 4.16 -26.82 -27.82
C LEU A 49 4.63 -27.94 -28.77
N LYS A 50 3.80 -28.98 -28.96
CA LYS A 50 4.09 -30.08 -29.88
C LYS A 50 4.11 -29.65 -31.35
N ARG A 51 3.19 -28.77 -31.76
CA ARG A 51 3.07 -28.34 -33.16
C ARG A 51 4.23 -27.43 -33.59
N PHE A 52 4.54 -26.42 -32.78
CA PHE A 52 5.49 -25.38 -33.18
C PHE A 52 6.93 -25.68 -32.77
N GLY A 53 7.14 -26.52 -31.76
CA GLY A 53 8.48 -26.96 -31.34
C GLY A 53 9.40 -25.80 -30.97
N PHE A 54 9.06 -25.03 -29.94
CA PHE A 54 9.76 -23.79 -29.57
C PHE A 54 11.17 -24.05 -29.02
N LYS A 55 12.17 -24.22 -29.91
CA LYS A 55 13.51 -24.70 -29.53
C LYS A 55 14.35 -23.80 -28.63
N ARG A 56 13.99 -22.51 -28.51
CA ARG A 56 14.77 -21.46 -27.82
C ARG A 56 13.99 -20.76 -26.70
N LEU A 57 12.96 -21.42 -26.17
CA LEU A 57 12.08 -20.80 -25.21
C LEU A 57 12.80 -20.62 -23.86
N ARG A 58 12.85 -19.38 -23.38
CA ARG A 58 13.44 -18.97 -22.11
C ARG A 58 12.41 -18.68 -21.03
N SER A 59 11.23 -18.20 -21.41
CA SER A 59 10.12 -17.93 -20.49
C SER A 59 8.81 -18.44 -21.06
N LEU A 60 8.09 -19.22 -20.27
CA LEU A 60 6.73 -19.65 -20.55
C LEU A 60 5.82 -19.19 -19.41
N THR A 61 4.80 -18.40 -19.75
CA THR A 61 3.74 -17.99 -18.82
C THR A 61 2.39 -18.42 -19.38
N VAL A 62 1.64 -19.22 -18.62
CA VAL A 62 0.26 -19.59 -18.95
C VAL A 62 -0.66 -18.91 -17.94
N LEU A 63 -1.61 -18.12 -18.43
CA LEU A 63 -2.68 -17.50 -17.65
C LEU A 63 -4.02 -18.17 -17.99
N GLN A 64 -4.93 -18.21 -17.02
CA GLN A 64 -6.32 -18.61 -17.25
C GLN A 64 -7.24 -17.38 -17.15
N SER A 65 -7.98 -17.10 -18.22
CA SER A 65 -9.09 -16.14 -18.25
C SER A 65 -10.42 -16.79 -17.85
N TYR A 66 -11.33 -15.97 -17.29
CA TYR A 66 -12.65 -16.33 -16.75
C TYR A 66 -13.42 -17.38 -17.57
N LEU A 67 -13.96 -18.39 -16.89
CA LEU A 67 -14.98 -19.29 -17.43
C LEU A 67 -16.33 -18.58 -17.40
N ASP A 68 -17.04 -18.55 -18.53
CA ASP A 68 -18.47 -18.27 -18.54
C ASP A 68 -19.19 -19.37 -17.71
N GLU A 69 -20.08 -18.94 -16.82
CA GLU A 69 -20.73 -19.76 -15.78
C GLU A 69 -21.60 -20.92 -16.32
N ASP A 70 -21.77 -21.04 -17.64
CA ASP A 70 -22.74 -21.94 -18.28
C ASP A 70 -22.14 -23.23 -18.89
N SER A 71 -20.84 -23.50 -18.76
CA SER A 71 -20.23 -24.71 -19.34
C SER A 71 -20.07 -25.87 -18.34
N GLU A 72 -21.15 -26.64 -18.17
CA GLU A 72 -21.21 -27.89 -17.36
C GLU A 72 -20.20 -28.99 -17.80
N ASP A 73 -19.47 -28.81 -18.92
CA ASP A 73 -18.53 -29.79 -19.49
C ASP A 73 -17.03 -29.44 -19.29
N SER A 74 -16.67 -28.41 -18.51
CA SER A 74 -15.28 -27.92 -18.42
C SER A 74 -14.37 -28.62 -17.40
N GLU A 75 -14.89 -29.56 -16.62
CA GLU A 75 -14.28 -30.05 -15.37
C GLU A 75 -13.08 -31.03 -15.46
N SER A 76 -12.55 -31.40 -16.64
CA SER A 76 -11.45 -32.40 -16.69
C SER A 76 -10.35 -32.23 -17.76
N GLU A 77 -9.67 -31.09 -17.86
CA GLU A 77 -8.55 -30.99 -18.84
C GLU A 77 -7.26 -30.27 -18.39
N TRP A 78 -7.11 -29.92 -17.11
CA TRP A 78 -5.84 -29.41 -16.61
C TRP A 78 -4.91 -30.54 -16.15
N ASP A 79 -4.18 -31.14 -17.10
CA ASP A 79 -3.19 -32.19 -16.83
C ASP A 79 -1.76 -31.62 -16.85
N LEU A 80 -1.20 -31.37 -15.66
CA LEU A 80 0.17 -30.90 -15.48
C LEU A 80 1.22 -31.88 -16.03
N GLU A 81 0.98 -33.20 -15.90
CA GLU A 81 1.93 -34.21 -16.35
C GLU A 81 1.99 -34.23 -17.89
N ALA A 82 0.84 -34.25 -18.55
CA ALA A 82 0.77 -34.19 -20.01
C ALA A 82 1.37 -32.89 -20.56
N PHE A 83 1.11 -31.77 -19.88
CA PHE A 83 1.67 -30.47 -20.23
C PHE A 83 3.21 -30.45 -20.10
N PHE A 84 3.76 -30.85 -18.95
CA PHE A 84 5.21 -30.88 -18.75
C PHE A 84 5.91 -31.86 -19.69
N LYS A 85 5.28 -33.00 -19.98
CA LYS A 85 5.77 -33.95 -20.99
C LYS A 85 5.81 -33.31 -22.39
N ALA A 86 4.78 -32.56 -22.76
CA ALA A 86 4.76 -31.80 -24.02
C ALA A 86 5.84 -30.71 -24.05
N LEU A 87 6.00 -29.96 -22.95
CA LEU A 87 7.05 -28.95 -22.80
C LEU A 87 8.44 -29.56 -22.97
N ASN A 88 8.74 -30.65 -22.26
CA ASN A 88 10.01 -31.35 -22.34
C ASN A 88 10.33 -31.81 -23.78
N SER A 89 9.33 -32.34 -24.48
CA SER A 89 9.47 -32.82 -25.86
C SER A 89 9.59 -31.69 -26.90
N SER A 90 9.08 -30.49 -26.59
CA SER A 90 9.05 -29.35 -27.52
C SER A 90 10.34 -28.53 -27.57
N GLN A 91 11.22 -28.68 -26.57
CA GLN A 91 12.43 -27.88 -26.43
C GLN A 91 13.61 -28.51 -27.19
N GLY A 92 14.36 -27.67 -27.92
CA GLY A 92 15.58 -28.09 -28.63
C GLY A 92 16.80 -28.12 -27.72
N SER A 93 16.76 -27.42 -26.59
CA SER A 93 17.74 -27.49 -25.52
C SER A 93 17.06 -27.28 -24.18
N HIS A 94 17.33 -28.16 -23.21
CA HIS A 94 16.85 -27.99 -21.84
C HIS A 94 17.65 -26.94 -21.05
N SER A 95 18.65 -26.31 -21.66
CA SER A 95 19.46 -25.26 -21.00
C SER A 95 18.93 -23.84 -21.21
N GLU A 96 17.89 -23.64 -22.03
CA GLU A 96 17.41 -22.29 -22.36
C GLU A 96 16.29 -21.80 -21.45
N LEU A 97 15.41 -22.69 -20.97
CA LEU A 97 14.26 -22.32 -20.15
C LEU A 97 14.71 -21.83 -18.76
N ARG A 98 14.35 -20.59 -18.43
CA ARG A 98 14.67 -19.90 -17.18
C ARG A 98 13.45 -19.62 -16.32
N SER A 99 12.28 -19.40 -16.92
CA SER A 99 11.07 -19.05 -16.18
C SER A 99 9.89 -19.88 -16.65
N LEU A 100 9.20 -20.51 -15.71
CA LEU A 100 7.95 -21.24 -15.95
C LEU A 100 6.91 -20.75 -14.94
N ASN A 101 5.89 -20.07 -15.44
CA ASN A 101 4.79 -19.54 -14.63
C ASN A 101 3.47 -20.11 -15.14
N ILE A 102 2.67 -20.70 -14.25
CA ILE A 102 1.32 -21.16 -14.55
C ILE A 102 0.41 -20.51 -13.50
N VAL A 103 -0.45 -19.59 -13.95
CA VAL A 103 -1.26 -18.74 -13.09
C VAL A 103 -2.72 -18.93 -13.45
N ASN A 104 -3.56 -19.16 -12.45
CA ASN A 104 -5.00 -19.22 -12.61
C ASN A 104 -5.62 -18.24 -11.60
N TYR A 105 -6.60 -17.46 -12.07
CA TYR A 105 -7.33 -16.48 -11.28
C TYR A 105 -8.67 -17.10 -10.84
N PRO A 106 -8.97 -17.17 -9.53
CA PRO A 106 -10.23 -17.71 -9.05
C PRO A 106 -11.42 -16.88 -9.55
N SER A 107 -12.54 -17.53 -9.89
CA SER A 107 -13.77 -16.83 -10.27
C SER A 107 -14.37 -16.09 -9.06
N VAL A 108 -15.19 -15.07 -9.34
CA VAL A 108 -15.84 -14.21 -8.32
C VAL A 108 -16.90 -14.99 -7.52
N ASN A 109 -17.36 -16.14 -8.03
CA ASN A 109 -18.43 -16.94 -7.44
C ASN A 109 -17.96 -18.37 -7.12
N GLY A 110 -17.24 -18.52 -5.99
CA GLY A 110 -16.99 -19.80 -5.32
C GLY A 110 -15.60 -20.43 -5.57
N PRO A 111 -15.08 -21.21 -4.61
CA PRO A 111 -13.81 -21.91 -4.78
C PRO A 111 -13.99 -23.01 -5.83
N SER A 112 -13.18 -23.02 -6.89
CA SER A 112 -13.08 -24.20 -7.74
C SER A 112 -12.66 -25.40 -6.88
N GLU A 113 -13.51 -26.41 -6.74
CA GLU A 113 -13.29 -27.56 -5.83
C GLU A 113 -12.13 -28.49 -6.24
N HIS A 114 -11.54 -28.31 -7.43
CA HIS A 114 -10.59 -29.28 -8.00
C HIS A 114 -9.12 -28.94 -7.70
N VAL A 115 -8.46 -29.82 -6.92
CA VAL A 115 -7.03 -29.77 -6.63
C VAL A 115 -6.27 -30.67 -7.61
N LEU A 116 -5.30 -30.12 -8.34
CA LEU A 116 -4.56 -30.87 -9.38
C LEU A 116 -3.34 -31.61 -8.81
N PRO A 117 -3.12 -32.90 -9.14
CA PRO A 117 -1.98 -33.65 -8.64
C PRO A 117 -0.68 -33.20 -9.30
N PHE A 118 0.31 -32.79 -8.48
CA PHE A 118 1.70 -32.59 -8.93
C PHE A 118 2.56 -33.77 -8.46
N THR A 119 2.64 -34.80 -9.31
CA THR A 119 3.40 -36.04 -9.05
C THR A 119 4.91 -35.84 -9.22
N SER A 120 5.72 -36.73 -8.63
CA SER A 120 7.15 -36.82 -8.93
C SER A 120 7.42 -37.12 -10.41
N THR A 121 6.52 -37.84 -11.09
CA THR A 121 6.59 -38.09 -12.53
C THR A 121 6.48 -36.79 -13.33
N ALA A 122 5.49 -35.94 -13.00
CA ALA A 122 5.31 -34.63 -13.60
C ALA A 122 6.54 -33.73 -13.38
N LEU A 123 7.11 -33.74 -12.16
CA LEU A 123 8.35 -33.03 -11.84
C LEU A 123 9.54 -33.55 -12.68
N GLY A 124 9.62 -34.87 -12.88
CA GLY A 124 10.65 -35.52 -13.69
C GLY A 124 10.72 -35.01 -15.13
N PHE A 125 9.61 -34.53 -15.71
CA PHE A 125 9.62 -33.94 -17.05
C PHE A 125 10.24 -32.54 -17.09
N ILE A 126 10.30 -31.81 -15.97
CA ILE A 126 10.89 -30.46 -15.92
C ILE A 126 12.26 -30.40 -15.26
N LEU A 127 12.68 -31.41 -14.48
CA LEU A 127 14.03 -31.48 -13.91
C LEU A 127 15.17 -31.30 -14.94
N PRO A 128 15.09 -31.78 -16.20
CA PRO A 128 16.13 -31.55 -17.19
C PRO A 128 16.44 -30.06 -17.48
N PHE A 129 15.53 -29.13 -17.12
CA PHE A 129 15.69 -27.70 -17.35
C PHE A 129 16.73 -27.04 -16.41
N SER A 130 18.00 -27.34 -16.61
CA SER A 130 19.11 -26.94 -15.72
C SER A 130 19.30 -25.43 -15.48
N SER A 131 18.73 -24.57 -16.34
CA SER A 131 18.83 -23.10 -16.22
C SER A 131 17.62 -22.46 -15.54
N LEU A 132 16.73 -23.24 -14.93
CA LEU A 132 15.51 -22.73 -14.32
C LEU A 132 15.82 -21.80 -13.14
N PHE A 133 15.24 -20.60 -13.19
CA PHE A 133 15.42 -19.49 -12.27
C PHE A 133 14.12 -19.17 -11.51
N VAL A 134 12.97 -19.28 -12.20
CA VAL A 134 11.63 -19.14 -11.60
C VAL A 134 10.78 -20.36 -11.94
N LEU A 135 10.17 -20.94 -10.91
CA LEU A 135 9.00 -21.82 -11.03
C LEU A 135 7.87 -21.24 -10.17
N LYS A 136 6.79 -20.78 -10.81
CA LYS A 136 5.60 -20.25 -10.13
C LYS A 136 4.35 -21.01 -10.59
N ILE A 137 3.61 -21.60 -9.67
CA ILE A 137 2.31 -22.22 -9.90
C ILE A 137 1.33 -21.68 -8.85
N THR A 138 0.36 -20.86 -9.27
CA THR A 138 -0.55 -20.11 -8.38
C THR A 138 -1.99 -20.58 -8.46
N PHE A 139 -2.18 -21.90 -8.46
CA PHE A 139 -3.50 -22.51 -8.27
C PHE A 139 -3.33 -23.78 -7.47
N ARG A 140 -4.45 -24.22 -6.88
CA ARG A 140 -4.52 -25.33 -5.93
C ARG A 140 -3.93 -26.62 -6.53
N VAL A 141 -2.71 -26.96 -6.12
CA VAL A 141 -2.04 -28.23 -6.45
C VAL A 141 -1.84 -29.12 -5.23
N SER A 142 -1.95 -30.43 -5.44
CA SER A 142 -1.61 -31.47 -4.48
C SER A 142 -0.20 -31.99 -4.78
N ILE A 143 0.78 -31.49 -4.04
CA ILE A 143 2.19 -31.88 -4.16
C ILE A 143 2.42 -33.28 -3.56
N MET A 144 2.74 -34.27 -4.39
CA MET A 144 3.04 -35.65 -3.95
C MET A 144 4.55 -35.94 -3.87
N TRP A 145 5.34 -34.90 -3.61
CA TRP A 145 6.80 -34.98 -3.55
C TRP A 145 7.32 -35.51 -2.21
N THR A 146 8.55 -35.99 -2.24
CA THR A 146 9.34 -36.50 -1.12
C THR A 146 10.61 -35.68 -0.93
N ASP A 147 11.34 -35.91 0.16
CA ASP A 147 12.65 -35.28 0.37
C ASP A 147 13.65 -35.56 -0.78
N ALA A 148 13.55 -36.73 -1.42
CA ALA A 148 14.38 -37.09 -2.57
C ALA A 148 14.07 -36.23 -3.80
N ASP A 149 12.81 -35.82 -3.98
CA ASP A 149 12.41 -34.91 -5.06
C ASP A 149 12.97 -33.50 -4.84
N LEU A 150 12.97 -33.00 -3.60
CA LEU A 150 13.62 -31.73 -3.25
C LEU A 150 15.14 -31.78 -3.46
N GLU A 151 15.77 -32.90 -3.14
CA GLU A 151 17.19 -33.12 -3.42
C GLU A 151 17.46 -33.12 -4.93
N ALA A 152 16.61 -33.77 -5.73
CA ALA A 152 16.71 -33.74 -7.18
C ALA A 152 16.56 -32.32 -7.74
N ILE A 153 15.64 -31.52 -7.21
CA ILE A 153 15.50 -30.09 -7.55
C ILE A 153 16.77 -29.32 -7.21
N ALA A 154 17.34 -29.54 -6.03
CA ALA A 154 18.55 -28.86 -5.57
C ALA A 154 19.75 -29.10 -6.51
N HIS A 155 19.87 -30.32 -7.04
CA HIS A 155 20.89 -30.70 -8.01
C HIS A 155 20.60 -30.18 -9.42
N ALA A 156 19.32 -30.19 -9.83
CA ALA A 156 18.91 -29.79 -11.17
C ALA A 156 18.93 -28.27 -11.35
N TRP A 157 18.50 -27.50 -10.36
CA TRP A 157 18.27 -26.05 -10.44
C TRP A 157 19.05 -25.26 -9.37
N PRO A 158 20.40 -25.30 -9.38
CA PRO A 158 21.21 -24.62 -8.36
C PRO A 158 21.08 -23.09 -8.39
N MET A 159 20.65 -22.52 -9.53
CA MET A 159 20.45 -21.08 -9.74
C MET A 159 19.01 -20.61 -9.50
N LEU A 160 18.15 -21.45 -8.90
CA LEU A 160 16.75 -21.12 -8.64
C LEU A 160 16.63 -19.94 -7.67
N HIS A 161 15.87 -18.92 -8.06
CA HIS A 161 15.63 -17.70 -7.26
C HIS A 161 14.24 -17.65 -6.64
N LYS A 162 13.23 -18.19 -7.34
CA LYS A 162 11.86 -18.24 -6.87
C LYS A 162 11.26 -19.62 -7.13
N LEU A 163 10.80 -20.26 -6.05
CA LEU A 163 9.96 -21.46 -6.09
C LEU A 163 8.68 -21.13 -5.35
N SER A 164 7.55 -21.10 -6.05
CA SER A 164 6.26 -20.76 -5.46
C SER A 164 5.19 -21.71 -5.98
N LEU A 165 4.60 -22.47 -5.06
CA LEU A 165 3.64 -23.53 -5.33
C LEU A 165 2.45 -23.38 -4.39
N GLU A 166 1.28 -23.08 -4.95
CA GLU A 166 0.03 -22.96 -4.21
C GLU A 166 -0.54 -24.31 -3.82
N CYS A 167 -0.32 -24.70 -2.56
CA CYS A 167 -0.60 -26.06 -2.09
C CYS A 167 -1.78 -26.09 -1.10
N GLU A 168 -2.91 -26.60 -1.56
CA GLU A 168 -4.08 -26.90 -0.73
C GLU A 168 -4.21 -28.42 -0.57
N GLN A 169 -3.64 -28.95 0.52
CA GLN A 169 -3.76 -30.37 0.86
C GLN A 169 -4.41 -30.55 2.23
N GLU A 170 -5.42 -31.42 2.33
CA GLU A 170 -5.91 -31.87 3.64
C GLU A 170 -4.94 -32.84 4.32
N CYS A 171 -4.10 -33.53 3.53
CA CYS A 171 -3.13 -34.51 4.01
C CYS A 171 -1.84 -33.87 4.54
N VAL A 172 -1.11 -34.64 5.35
CA VAL A 172 0.25 -34.27 5.78
C VAL A 172 1.19 -34.40 4.57
N PRO A 173 1.96 -33.35 4.21
CA PRO A 173 2.96 -33.44 3.16
C PRO A 173 4.04 -34.49 3.49
N SER A 174 4.54 -35.18 2.47
CA SER A 174 5.64 -36.16 2.63
C SER A 174 7.03 -35.50 2.64
N ILE A 175 7.11 -34.24 2.24
CA ILE A 175 8.31 -33.40 2.33
C ILE A 175 8.52 -32.98 3.78
N THR A 176 9.74 -33.12 4.30
CA THR A 176 10.10 -32.73 5.67
C THR A 176 11.01 -31.51 5.71
N LEU A 177 11.25 -30.96 6.91
CA LEU A 177 12.27 -29.93 7.12
C LEU A 177 13.68 -30.37 6.70
N LYS A 178 14.00 -31.66 6.75
CA LYS A 178 15.28 -32.17 6.30
C LYS A 178 15.43 -32.01 4.79
N GLY A 179 14.41 -32.38 4.01
CA GLY A 179 14.39 -32.15 2.57
C GLY A 179 14.49 -30.67 2.21
N LEU A 180 13.76 -29.82 2.95
CA LEU A 180 13.80 -28.36 2.77
C LEU A 180 15.22 -27.79 2.97
N ILE A 181 15.92 -28.22 4.01
CA ILE A 181 17.29 -27.77 4.28
C ILE A 181 18.25 -28.21 3.15
N GLN A 182 18.08 -29.40 2.59
CA GLN A 182 18.90 -29.85 1.47
C GLN A 182 18.65 -29.03 0.21
N LEU A 183 17.39 -28.72 -0.09
CA LEU A 183 17.02 -27.79 -1.16
C LEU A 183 17.74 -26.44 -0.98
N LEU A 184 17.67 -25.87 0.21
CA LEU A 184 18.23 -24.56 0.54
C LEU A 184 19.77 -24.53 0.55
N ARG A 185 20.42 -25.68 0.74
CA ARG A 185 21.88 -25.83 0.60
C ARG A 185 22.31 -25.89 -0.86
N GLY A 186 21.54 -26.56 -1.73
CA GLY A 186 21.82 -26.62 -3.17
C GLY A 186 21.45 -25.33 -3.92
N CYS A 187 20.31 -24.72 -3.58
CA CYS A 187 19.80 -23.50 -4.21
C CYS A 187 20.17 -22.24 -3.40
N ARG A 188 21.46 -21.88 -3.36
CA ARG A 188 21.94 -20.77 -2.52
C ARG A 188 21.49 -19.37 -2.98
N GLU A 189 21.01 -19.27 -4.21
CA GLU A 189 20.49 -18.04 -4.81
C GLU A 189 18.98 -17.84 -4.57
N LEU A 190 18.32 -18.77 -3.88
CA LEU A 190 16.89 -18.71 -3.61
C LEU A 190 16.55 -17.50 -2.73
N GLN A 191 15.63 -16.66 -3.22
CA GLN A 191 15.17 -15.44 -2.55
C GLN A 191 13.74 -15.55 -2.05
N ARG A 192 12.89 -16.29 -2.78
CA ARG A 192 11.49 -16.52 -2.41
C ARG A 192 11.18 -18.01 -2.47
N LEU A 193 10.65 -18.54 -1.38
CA LEU A 193 10.22 -19.93 -1.29
C LEU A 193 8.80 -19.98 -0.72
N MET A 194 7.90 -20.63 -1.44
CA MET A 194 6.53 -20.87 -1.03
C MET A 194 6.18 -22.34 -1.28
N ILE A 195 6.15 -23.14 -0.21
CA ILE A 195 5.94 -24.59 -0.26
C ILE A 195 5.45 -25.12 1.10
N ARG A 196 4.61 -26.14 1.10
CA ARG A 196 4.15 -26.82 2.32
C ARG A 196 5.06 -28.00 2.68
N VAL A 197 5.41 -28.16 3.96
CA VAL A 197 6.27 -29.24 4.47
C VAL A 197 5.77 -29.76 5.82
N ASP A 198 6.20 -30.96 6.20
CA ASP A 198 6.00 -31.51 7.54
C ASP A 198 7.12 -31.00 8.46
N ALA A 199 6.76 -30.06 9.33
CA ALA A 199 7.64 -29.45 10.32
C ALA A 199 7.41 -30.00 11.73
N ARG A 200 6.67 -31.11 11.89
CA ARG A 200 6.42 -31.73 13.21
C ARG A 200 7.64 -32.38 13.83
N GLN A 201 8.56 -32.87 12.99
CA GLN A 201 9.83 -33.43 13.44
C GLN A 201 10.95 -32.43 13.17
N PRO A 202 11.43 -31.70 14.19
CA PRO A 202 12.66 -30.93 14.05
C PRO A 202 13.81 -31.92 13.74
N PRO A 203 14.73 -31.58 12.83
CA PRO A 203 15.89 -32.43 12.54
C PRO A 203 16.61 -32.78 13.86
N ILE A 204 16.99 -34.04 14.09
CA ILE A 204 17.79 -34.40 15.25
C ILE A 204 19.18 -33.77 15.08
N PHE A 205 19.43 -32.63 15.76
CA PHE A 205 20.65 -31.82 15.62
C PHE A 205 21.87 -32.36 16.40
N ALA A 206 21.81 -33.61 16.86
CA ALA A 206 22.73 -34.11 17.88
C ALA A 206 24.17 -34.40 17.39
N GLU A 207 24.49 -34.36 16.09
CA GLU A 207 25.82 -34.82 15.63
C GLU A 207 26.57 -33.95 14.61
N SER A 208 26.01 -32.85 14.10
CA SER A 208 26.76 -31.98 13.17
C SER A 208 26.68 -30.51 13.59
N GLY A 209 27.77 -30.02 14.18
CA GLY A 209 27.99 -28.60 14.53
C GLY A 209 28.13 -27.67 13.32
N ASP A 210 27.33 -27.89 12.27
CA ASP A 210 27.46 -27.34 10.92
C ASP A 210 26.22 -26.53 10.50
N LEU A 211 25.59 -25.85 11.47
CA LEU A 211 24.56 -24.83 11.24
C LEU A 211 25.22 -23.49 10.85
N GLY A 212 26.10 -23.52 9.85
CA GLY A 212 26.49 -22.31 9.13
C GLY A 212 25.26 -21.66 8.47
N VAL A 213 25.42 -20.45 7.94
CA VAL A 213 24.35 -19.73 7.22
C VAL A 213 23.81 -20.58 6.05
N ILE A 214 22.52 -20.94 6.10
CA ILE A 214 21.81 -21.68 5.05
C ILE A 214 20.99 -20.67 4.23
N ALA A 215 20.98 -20.78 2.90
CA ALA A 215 20.25 -19.85 2.02
C ALA A 215 20.44 -18.33 2.38
N PRO A 216 21.65 -17.78 2.19
CA PRO A 216 22.00 -16.41 2.61
C PRO A 216 21.21 -15.30 1.91
N LYS A 217 20.44 -15.63 0.87
CA LYS A 217 19.66 -14.68 0.07
C LYS A 217 18.14 -14.84 0.22
N LEU A 218 17.69 -15.81 1.02
CA LEU A 218 16.26 -16.04 1.23
C LEU A 218 15.67 -14.85 2.00
N ARG A 219 14.73 -14.14 1.36
CA ARG A 219 14.07 -12.94 1.90
C ARG A 219 12.62 -13.18 2.26
N HIS A 220 11.94 -14.07 1.53
CA HIS A 220 10.54 -14.38 1.75
C HIS A 220 10.36 -15.90 1.82
N LEU A 221 9.75 -16.36 2.91
CA LEU A 221 9.42 -17.76 3.15
C LEU A 221 7.93 -17.86 3.48
N ASP A 222 7.16 -18.54 2.65
CA ASP A 222 5.78 -18.92 2.96
C ASP A 222 5.71 -20.44 3.09
N MET A 223 5.26 -20.92 4.24
CA MET A 223 5.13 -22.34 4.52
C MET A 223 3.67 -22.79 4.57
N TYR A 224 2.72 -21.92 4.21
CA TYR A 224 1.29 -22.15 4.40
C TYR A 224 1.01 -22.58 5.86
N THR A 225 -0.13 -23.23 6.10
CA THR A 225 -0.41 -23.89 7.38
C THR A 225 0.25 -25.27 7.46
N SER A 226 1.56 -25.34 7.22
CA SER A 226 2.37 -26.55 7.34
C SER A 226 2.22 -27.19 8.74
N PRO A 227 2.16 -28.53 8.87
CA PRO A 227 2.14 -29.19 10.17
C PRO A 227 3.34 -28.82 11.03
N LEU A 228 3.10 -28.29 12.24
CA LEU A 228 4.14 -27.81 13.15
C LEU A 228 3.74 -28.08 14.61
N ASP A 229 4.50 -28.95 15.28
CA ASP A 229 4.25 -29.32 16.68
C ASP A 229 5.09 -28.52 17.69
N ASN A 230 6.30 -28.10 17.29
CA ASN A 230 7.23 -27.37 18.16
C ASN A 230 7.62 -26.00 17.55
N PRO A 231 6.81 -24.95 17.76
CA PRO A 231 7.07 -23.63 17.21
C PRO A 231 8.35 -22.98 17.78
N ASP A 232 8.78 -23.36 18.98
CA ASP A 232 9.92 -22.77 19.68
C ASP A 232 11.26 -23.15 19.03
N GLU A 233 11.42 -24.45 18.79
CA GLU A 233 12.59 -24.99 18.09
C GLU A 233 12.63 -24.51 16.65
N PHE A 234 11.46 -24.43 16.00
CA PHE A 234 11.35 -23.92 14.64
C PHE A 234 11.75 -22.44 14.54
N SER A 235 11.27 -21.56 15.43
CA SER A 235 11.72 -20.16 15.46
C SER A 235 13.23 -20.03 15.63
N THR A 236 13.83 -20.87 16.47
CA THR A 236 15.29 -20.88 16.69
C THR A 236 16.05 -21.31 15.43
N LEU A 237 15.55 -22.33 14.74
CA LEU A 237 16.09 -22.76 13.46
C LEU A 237 16.01 -21.65 12.41
N ILE A 238 14.87 -20.97 12.26
CA ILE A 238 14.72 -19.85 11.31
C ILE A 238 15.75 -18.75 11.60
N MET A 239 15.92 -18.37 12.87
CA MET A 239 16.86 -17.32 13.28
C MET A 239 18.33 -17.66 12.98
N ILE A 240 18.73 -18.93 13.09
CA ILE A 240 20.10 -19.37 12.85
C ILE A 240 20.34 -19.64 11.37
N ALA A 241 19.37 -20.29 10.71
CA ALA A 241 19.50 -20.74 9.34
C ALA A 241 19.37 -19.59 8.34
N PHE A 242 18.45 -18.63 8.52
CA PHE A 242 18.04 -17.66 7.49
C PHE A 242 18.28 -16.19 7.90
N PRO A 243 19.54 -15.70 7.90
CA PRO A 243 19.88 -14.37 8.42
C PRO A 243 19.40 -13.20 7.55
N ALA A 244 19.00 -13.44 6.30
CA ALA A 244 18.52 -12.42 5.37
C ALA A 244 16.99 -12.43 5.20
N LEU A 245 16.29 -13.26 5.99
CA LEU A 245 14.85 -13.35 5.94
C LEU A 245 14.26 -12.00 6.35
N ALA A 246 13.40 -11.45 5.50
CA ALA A 246 12.72 -10.18 5.72
C ALA A 246 11.23 -10.42 6.01
N ASP A 247 10.68 -11.51 5.47
CA ASP A 247 9.26 -11.80 5.48
C ASP A 247 9.00 -13.30 5.66
N LEU A 248 8.02 -13.63 6.51
CA LEU A 248 7.63 -14.99 6.86
C LEU A 248 6.10 -15.07 6.91
N CYS A 249 5.51 -15.79 5.96
CA CYS A 249 4.07 -15.98 5.82
C CYS A 249 3.64 -17.42 6.10
N CYS A 250 2.36 -17.60 6.45
CA CYS A 250 1.74 -18.91 6.64
C CYS A 250 0.30 -18.99 6.11
N THR A 251 -0.16 -17.97 5.40
CA THR A 251 -1.55 -17.83 4.95
C THR A 251 -1.76 -18.27 3.51
N GLY A 252 -0.69 -18.36 2.71
CA GLY A 252 -0.76 -18.86 1.34
C GLY A 252 -1.23 -17.85 0.30
N TYR A 253 -1.35 -16.57 0.65
CA TYR A 253 -1.77 -15.50 -0.26
C TYR A 253 -0.56 -14.65 -0.69
N ASP A 254 -0.39 -14.45 -2.00
CA ASP A 254 0.64 -13.56 -2.60
C ASP A 254 0.40 -12.10 -2.17
N ASP A 255 1.43 -11.24 -2.29
CA ASP A 255 1.59 -9.86 -1.76
C ASP A 255 0.43 -8.84 -2.06
N ASN A 256 -0.65 -9.27 -2.73
CA ASN A 256 -1.79 -8.46 -3.18
C ASN A 256 -3.11 -8.69 -2.40
N TYR A 257 -3.17 -9.61 -1.43
CA TYR A 257 -4.37 -9.82 -0.62
C TYR A 257 -4.24 -9.19 0.77
N ASN A 258 -5.24 -8.39 1.11
CA ASN A 258 -5.35 -7.64 2.34
C ASN A 258 -5.38 -8.60 3.55
N ILE A 259 -4.40 -8.45 4.45
CA ILE A 259 -4.24 -9.21 5.70
C ILE A 259 -5.42 -9.01 6.67
N ASN A 260 -6.38 -8.15 6.31
CA ASN A 260 -7.58 -7.80 7.07
C ASN A 260 -8.80 -8.70 6.80
N ALA A 261 -8.76 -9.59 5.81
CA ALA A 261 -9.80 -10.59 5.62
C ALA A 261 -9.52 -11.77 6.57
N GLY A 262 -10.14 -11.76 7.75
CA GLY A 262 -10.09 -12.88 8.70
C GLY A 262 -10.48 -14.22 8.06
N PHE A 263 -10.08 -15.32 8.68
CA PHE A 263 -10.35 -16.65 8.12
C PHE A 263 -11.87 -16.91 8.08
N PRO A 264 -12.44 -17.42 6.97
CA PRO A 264 -13.80 -17.92 6.99
C PRO A 264 -13.93 -19.06 8.03
N PRO A 265 -15.00 -19.12 8.84
CA PRO A 265 -15.08 -19.92 10.07
C PRO A 265 -15.00 -21.45 9.96
N HIS A 266 -14.72 -22.02 8.78
CA HIS A 266 -14.74 -23.47 8.54
C HIS A 266 -13.58 -24.02 7.68
N HIS A 267 -12.48 -23.28 7.52
CA HIS A 267 -11.36 -23.74 6.69
C HIS A 267 -10.51 -24.83 7.40
N PRO A 268 -10.15 -25.96 6.73
CA PRO A 268 -9.39 -27.07 7.33
C PRO A 268 -7.96 -26.70 7.82
N HIS A 269 -7.55 -25.45 7.60
CA HIS A 269 -6.24 -24.88 7.87
C HIS A 269 -6.02 -24.40 9.32
N GLN A 270 -7.04 -24.45 10.20
CA GLN A 270 -6.94 -23.94 11.58
C GLN A 270 -6.04 -24.77 12.52
N ARG A 271 -5.80 -26.07 12.25
CA ARG A 271 -5.13 -26.97 13.22
C ARG A 271 -3.74 -26.50 13.66
N TYR A 272 -2.95 -25.95 12.74
CA TYR A 272 -1.59 -25.45 13.01
C TYR A 272 -1.46 -23.93 12.95
N ALA A 273 -2.55 -23.21 12.63
CA ALA A 273 -2.57 -21.75 12.57
C ALA A 273 -2.09 -21.12 13.89
N LYS A 274 -2.48 -21.69 15.04
CA LYS A 274 -2.00 -21.25 16.36
C LYS A 274 -0.48 -21.39 16.52
N ALA A 275 0.11 -22.49 16.05
CA ALA A 275 1.56 -22.71 16.13
C ALA A 275 2.32 -21.73 15.22
N TRP A 276 1.82 -21.49 14.01
CA TRP A 276 2.39 -20.50 13.09
C TRP A 276 2.26 -19.07 13.61
N ASN A 277 1.14 -18.69 14.21
CA ASN A 277 0.99 -17.40 14.88
C ASN A 277 2.00 -17.23 16.03
N MET A 278 2.33 -18.30 16.76
CA MET A 278 3.41 -18.27 17.77
C MET A 278 4.78 -18.04 17.14
N VAL A 279 5.07 -18.65 15.99
CA VAL A 279 6.34 -18.43 15.25
C VAL A 279 6.42 -16.99 14.74
N ILE A 280 5.37 -16.51 14.07
CA ILE A 280 5.28 -15.17 13.47
C ILE A 280 5.38 -14.10 14.55
N SER A 281 4.58 -14.18 15.62
CA SER A 281 4.64 -13.21 16.73
C SER A 281 6.01 -13.12 17.43
N ARG A 282 6.81 -14.19 17.38
CA ARG A 282 8.18 -14.20 17.91
C ARG A 282 9.21 -13.61 16.95
N LEU A 283 9.00 -13.80 15.65
CA LEU A 283 9.95 -13.39 14.61
C LEU A 283 9.67 -11.97 14.09
N ILE A 284 8.41 -11.49 14.06
CA ILE A 284 8.04 -10.11 13.68
C ILE A 284 8.89 -9.07 14.41
N PRO A 285 9.04 -9.12 15.75
CA PRO A 285 9.93 -8.22 16.47
C PRO A 285 11.36 -8.25 15.93
N VAL A 286 11.87 -9.42 15.55
CA VAL A 286 13.26 -9.62 15.12
C VAL A 286 13.49 -9.08 13.69
N LEU A 287 12.52 -9.25 12.79
CA LEU A 287 12.63 -8.92 11.36
C LEU A 287 12.58 -7.39 11.08
N GLU A 288 11.83 -6.59 11.85
CA GLU A 288 11.66 -5.14 11.62
C GLU A 288 12.73 -4.23 12.26
N ARG A 289 14.00 -4.29 11.84
CA ARG A 289 15.14 -3.49 12.35
C ARG A 289 15.67 -3.84 13.76
N ARG A 290 15.06 -4.77 14.52
CA ARG A 290 15.54 -5.09 15.89
C ARG A 290 16.68 -6.09 15.95
N TRP A 291 16.91 -6.91 14.91
CA TRP A 291 17.94 -7.96 14.95
C TRP A 291 19.36 -7.43 15.18
N ILE A 292 19.76 -6.33 14.53
CA ILE A 292 21.10 -5.76 14.71
C ILE A 292 21.27 -5.28 16.15
N SER A 293 20.26 -4.61 16.72
CA SER A 293 20.30 -4.12 18.10
C SER A 293 20.26 -5.25 19.13
N THR A 294 19.48 -6.32 18.90
CA THR A 294 19.49 -7.49 19.81
C THR A 294 20.79 -8.28 19.74
N CYS A 295 21.41 -8.39 18.55
CA CYS A 295 22.73 -8.96 18.37
C CYS A 295 23.81 -8.10 19.04
N LEU A 296 23.84 -6.78 18.79
CA LEU A 296 24.79 -5.83 19.39
C LEU A 296 24.63 -5.74 20.92
N ALA A 297 23.41 -5.85 21.44
CA ALA A 297 23.19 -5.84 22.88
C ALA A 297 23.85 -7.03 23.60
N ARG A 298 24.09 -8.13 22.86
CA ARG A 298 24.65 -9.40 23.34
C ARG A 298 26.13 -9.59 23.00
N THR A 299 26.75 -8.72 22.20
CA THR A 299 28.15 -8.90 21.76
C THR A 299 29.15 -8.52 22.84
N CYS A 300 29.00 -7.37 23.48
CA CYS A 300 29.86 -6.95 24.58
C CYS A 300 29.16 -5.92 25.49
N ARG A 301 29.68 -5.74 26.71
CA ARG A 301 29.14 -4.77 27.69
C ARG A 301 29.10 -3.33 27.17
N ALA A 302 30.05 -2.93 26.31
CA ALA A 302 30.10 -1.58 25.76
C ALA A 302 28.96 -1.28 24.77
N PHE A 303 28.47 -2.29 24.05
CA PHE A 303 27.35 -2.16 23.11
C PHE A 303 25.99 -2.48 23.73
N SER A 304 25.96 -3.10 24.91
CA SER A 304 24.73 -3.53 25.58
C SER A 304 23.78 -2.36 25.86
N GLU A 305 24.28 -1.32 26.52
CA GLU A 305 23.45 -0.17 26.93
C GLU A 305 22.93 0.66 25.74
N PRO A 306 23.75 1.09 24.76
CA PRO A 306 23.26 1.84 23.60
C PRO A 306 22.29 1.03 22.72
N ALA A 307 22.54 -0.27 22.57
CA ALA A 307 21.67 -1.13 21.76
C ALA A 307 20.33 -1.39 22.44
N LEU A 308 20.29 -1.54 23.77
CA LEU A 308 19.05 -1.61 24.53
C LEU A 308 18.29 -0.28 24.52
N ASP A 309 18.99 0.86 24.56
CA ASP A 309 18.36 2.18 24.41
C ASP A 309 17.66 2.31 23.06
N GLU A 310 18.28 1.89 21.96
CA GLU A 310 17.66 1.96 20.64
C GLU A 310 16.55 0.93 20.47
N LEU A 311 16.76 -0.30 20.96
CA LEU A 311 15.76 -1.39 20.90
C LEU A 311 14.45 -1.01 21.61
N TRP A 312 14.57 -0.39 22.79
CA TRP A 312 13.41 -0.01 23.60
C TRP A 312 12.87 1.38 23.30
N ARG A 313 13.57 2.19 22.48
CA ARG A 313 13.23 3.60 22.22
C ARG A 313 11.78 3.81 21.76
N VAL A 314 11.35 3.01 20.81
CA VAL A 314 10.01 3.09 20.18
C VAL A 314 9.32 1.74 20.34
N GLN A 315 8.17 1.71 20.99
CA GLN A 315 7.36 0.51 21.16
C GLN A 315 5.98 0.71 20.54
N PRO A 316 5.38 -0.33 19.94
CA PRO A 316 4.04 -0.21 19.40
C PRO A 316 2.95 -0.30 20.47
N SER A 317 3.23 -0.96 21.59
CA SER A 317 2.31 -1.14 22.71
C SER A 317 3.05 -1.39 24.03
N LEU A 318 2.31 -1.32 25.15
CA LEU A 318 2.82 -1.70 26.47
C LEU A 318 3.04 -3.23 26.61
N LEU A 319 2.52 -4.03 25.68
CA LEU A 319 2.56 -5.49 25.71
C LEU A 319 3.98 -6.02 25.95
N TYR A 320 4.94 -5.56 25.15
CA TYR A 320 6.34 -6.00 25.22
C TYR A 320 6.99 -5.68 26.57
N LEU A 321 6.61 -4.56 27.17
CA LEU A 321 7.08 -4.20 28.52
C LEU A 321 6.46 -5.12 29.58
N LEU A 322 5.18 -5.46 29.45
CA LEU A 322 4.49 -6.36 30.38
C LEU A 322 4.97 -7.82 30.26
N GLN A 323 5.38 -8.26 29.06
CA GLN A 323 6.05 -9.55 28.87
C GLN A 323 7.41 -9.65 29.58
N CYS A 324 7.95 -8.55 30.12
CA CYS A 324 9.12 -8.60 30.99
C CYS A 324 8.81 -8.97 32.44
N LEU A 325 7.53 -9.10 32.82
CA LEU A 325 7.11 -9.62 34.11
C LEU A 325 7.50 -11.10 34.28
N PRO A 326 7.49 -11.63 35.52
CA PRO A 326 7.64 -13.05 35.76
C PRO A 326 6.59 -13.87 34.99
N GLY A 327 6.97 -15.05 34.50
CA GLY A 327 6.10 -15.89 33.67
C GLY A 327 4.87 -16.44 34.40
N ASP A 328 4.80 -16.32 35.72
CA ASP A 328 3.64 -16.66 36.54
C ASP A 328 2.71 -15.46 36.82
N ALA A 329 3.08 -14.25 36.38
CA ALA A 329 2.35 -13.00 36.63
C ALA A 329 1.38 -12.61 35.51
N TYR A 330 1.55 -13.19 34.32
CA TYR A 330 0.68 -12.96 33.17
C TYR A 330 0.46 -14.23 32.36
N GLU A 331 -0.63 -14.25 31.61
CA GLU A 331 -0.95 -15.29 30.63
C GLU A 331 -1.39 -14.61 29.33
N VAL A 332 -1.00 -15.16 28.17
CA VAL A 332 -1.50 -14.69 26.87
C VAL A 332 -2.58 -15.66 26.41
N ARG A 333 -3.83 -15.20 26.39
CA ARG A 333 -4.99 -15.97 25.94
C ARG A 333 -5.32 -15.60 24.51
N SER A 334 -5.73 -16.57 23.70
CA SER A 334 -6.21 -16.29 22.34
C SER A 334 -7.73 -16.43 22.32
N ARG A 335 -8.42 -15.42 21.81
CA ARG A 335 -9.87 -15.38 21.63
C ARG A 335 -10.17 -14.74 20.28
N GLU A 336 -10.96 -15.43 19.45
CA GLU A 336 -11.50 -14.87 18.18
C GLU A 336 -10.38 -14.23 17.31
N GLU A 337 -9.30 -14.98 17.06
CA GLU A 337 -8.14 -14.56 16.25
C GLU A 337 -7.25 -13.44 16.84
N ARG A 338 -7.60 -12.87 18.00
CA ARG A 338 -6.77 -11.90 18.73
C ARG A 338 -6.13 -12.51 19.97
N SER A 339 -4.95 -12.03 20.33
CA SER A 339 -4.24 -12.45 21.55
C SER A 339 -4.37 -11.38 22.63
N PHE A 340 -4.79 -11.76 23.83
CA PHE A 340 -4.96 -10.86 24.96
C PHE A 340 -3.98 -11.24 26.07
N LEU A 341 -3.17 -10.28 26.52
CA LEU A 341 -2.42 -10.46 27.76
C LEU A 341 -3.35 -10.20 28.94
N THR A 342 -3.45 -11.16 29.86
CA THR A 342 -4.17 -11.03 31.13
C THR A 342 -3.24 -11.23 32.32
N MET A 343 -3.60 -10.66 33.47
CA MET A 343 -2.83 -10.79 34.71
C MET A 343 -3.36 -11.99 35.49
N THR A 344 -2.48 -12.91 35.87
CA THR A 344 -2.84 -14.14 36.62
C THR A 344 -2.85 -13.93 38.13
N ARG A 345 -2.14 -12.91 38.62
CA ARG A 345 -2.03 -12.56 40.04
C ARG A 345 -1.71 -11.08 40.24
N GLU A 346 -1.80 -10.63 41.49
CA GLU A 346 -1.34 -9.30 41.88
C GLU A 346 0.18 -9.14 41.72
N LEU A 347 0.59 -7.92 41.35
CA LEU A 347 1.99 -7.55 41.17
C LEU A 347 2.62 -7.14 42.50
N HIS A 348 3.84 -7.61 42.73
CA HIS A 348 4.67 -7.23 43.86
C HIS A 348 5.89 -6.41 43.39
N ALA A 349 6.53 -5.70 44.32
CA ALA A 349 7.71 -4.88 44.04
C ALA A 349 8.85 -5.63 43.35
N ASN A 350 9.00 -6.92 43.62
CA ASN A 350 10.04 -7.74 43.00
C ASN A 350 9.73 -8.13 41.56
N ASP A 351 8.45 -8.22 41.17
CA ASP A 351 8.03 -8.59 39.82
C ASP A 351 8.42 -7.51 38.81
N CYS A 352 8.44 -6.26 39.25
CA CYS A 352 8.63 -5.09 38.39
C CYS A 352 10.10 -4.74 38.14
N LYS A 353 11.06 -5.58 38.58
CA LYS A 353 12.51 -5.30 38.44
C LYS A 353 12.92 -5.05 37.00
N ARG A 354 12.46 -5.89 36.05
CA ARG A 354 12.80 -5.74 34.63
C ARG A 354 12.07 -4.55 33.99
N ILE A 355 10.82 -4.30 34.38
CA ILE A 355 10.08 -3.12 33.95
C ILE A 355 10.85 -1.84 34.30
N ARG A 356 11.37 -1.73 35.54
CA ARG A 356 12.15 -0.55 35.98
C ARG A 356 13.44 -0.34 35.16
N ILE A 357 13.97 -1.37 34.52
CA ILE A 357 15.18 -1.28 33.67
C ILE A 357 14.83 -0.79 32.26
N TYR A 358 13.76 -1.30 31.67
CA TYR A 358 13.40 -1.01 30.27
C TYR A 358 12.48 0.19 30.11
N ALA A 359 11.56 0.42 31.06
CA ALA A 359 10.59 1.50 31.00
C ALA A 359 11.21 2.90 30.82
N PRO A 360 12.34 3.27 31.47
CA PRO A 360 12.99 4.56 31.25
C PRO A 360 13.57 4.75 29.84
N ARG A 361 13.75 3.67 29.07
CA ARG A 361 14.30 3.70 27.70
C ARG A 361 13.23 3.95 26.65
N ILE A 362 11.96 3.66 26.98
CA ILE A 362 10.82 3.91 26.09
C ILE A 362 10.56 5.42 26.04
N LYS A 363 10.75 6.00 24.85
CA LYS A 363 10.53 7.43 24.57
C LYS A 363 9.30 7.67 23.70
N SER A 364 8.84 6.65 22.98
CA SER A 364 7.74 6.74 22.03
C SER A 364 6.88 5.49 22.09
N ILE A 365 5.57 5.68 22.23
CA ILE A 365 4.58 4.64 21.90
C ILE A 365 3.91 5.06 20.60
N VAL A 366 4.13 4.28 19.54
CA VAL A 366 3.56 4.54 18.19
C VAL A 366 2.85 3.29 17.76
N ARG A 367 1.52 3.33 17.77
CA ARG A 367 0.70 2.18 17.38
C ARG A 367 0.98 1.87 15.89
N ALA A 368 1.38 0.63 15.61
CA ALA A 368 1.51 0.14 14.23
C ALA A 368 0.14 -0.42 13.78
N ALA A 369 -0.19 -0.24 12.50
CA ALA A 369 -1.34 -0.93 11.91
C ALA A 369 -1.07 -2.44 11.93
N GLY A 370 -2.00 -3.24 12.44
CA GLY A 370 -1.90 -4.72 12.45
C GLY A 370 -1.36 -5.39 13.73
N ASP A 371 -1.23 -4.68 14.86
CA ASP A 371 -0.86 -5.31 16.14
C ASP A 371 -2.03 -6.19 16.65
N LEU A 372 -1.95 -7.53 16.47
CA LEU A 372 -3.00 -8.51 16.81
C LEU A 372 -3.13 -8.80 18.32
N ALA A 373 -2.23 -8.25 19.14
CA ALA A 373 -2.15 -8.54 20.57
C ALA A 373 -2.57 -7.33 21.41
N GLU A 374 -3.74 -7.43 22.04
CA GLU A 374 -4.34 -6.39 22.87
C GLU A 374 -4.13 -6.69 24.37
N LEU A 375 -4.36 -5.70 25.22
CA LEU A 375 -4.37 -5.89 26.67
C LEU A 375 -5.80 -6.24 27.10
N ASP A 376 -5.95 -7.28 27.94
CA ASP A 376 -7.25 -7.58 28.54
C ASP A 376 -7.75 -6.37 29.34
N THR A 377 -9.06 -6.15 29.32
CA THR A 377 -9.75 -5.02 29.97
C THR A 377 -9.34 -4.77 31.43
N LEU A 378 -8.96 -5.80 32.19
CA LEU A 378 -8.55 -5.68 33.59
C LEU A 378 -7.08 -5.31 33.80
N VAL A 379 -6.22 -5.42 32.78
CA VAL A 379 -4.79 -5.15 32.92
C VAL A 379 -4.52 -3.71 33.33
N ILE A 380 -5.15 -2.75 32.65
CA ILE A 380 -4.95 -1.32 32.92
C ILE A 380 -5.40 -0.94 34.35
N PRO A 381 -6.59 -1.35 34.84
CA PRO A 381 -6.97 -1.21 36.25
C PRO A 381 -5.95 -1.78 37.23
N ILE A 382 -5.40 -2.97 36.96
CA ILE A 382 -4.40 -3.61 37.82
C ILE A 382 -3.10 -2.80 37.85
N LEU A 383 -2.63 -2.32 36.69
CA LEU A 383 -1.44 -1.47 36.60
C LEU A 383 -1.66 -0.14 37.34
N TRP A 384 -2.85 0.45 37.23
CA TRP A 384 -3.22 1.66 37.94
C TRP A 384 -3.23 1.49 39.46
N ALA A 385 -3.80 0.38 39.95
CA ALA A 385 -3.77 0.02 41.37
C ALA A 385 -2.32 -0.21 41.85
N SER A 386 -1.49 -0.80 40.99
CA SER A 386 -0.08 -1.12 41.24
C SER A 386 0.87 0.07 41.04
N ARG A 387 0.39 1.28 40.78
CA ARG A 387 1.24 2.45 40.42
C ARG A 387 2.34 2.78 41.44
N ALA A 388 2.10 2.55 42.73
CA ALA A 388 3.10 2.76 43.79
C ALA A 388 4.32 1.85 43.61
N ILE A 389 4.10 0.65 43.06
CA ILE A 389 5.12 -0.36 42.79
C ILE A 389 6.09 0.11 41.69
N PHE A 390 5.60 0.91 40.74
CA PHE A 390 6.41 1.48 39.67
C PHE A 390 7.08 2.81 40.04
N GLY A 391 7.00 3.26 41.30
CA GLY A 391 7.50 4.57 41.69
C GLY A 391 6.64 5.73 41.19
N GLY A 392 5.36 5.48 40.91
CA GLY A 392 4.37 6.49 40.53
C GLY A 392 4.18 6.71 39.03
N THR A 393 5.16 6.37 38.18
CA THR A 393 5.06 6.49 36.72
C THR A 393 5.55 5.24 36.01
N LEU A 394 4.71 4.63 35.17
CA LEU A 394 5.10 3.45 34.41
C LEU A 394 6.21 3.78 33.40
N LEU A 395 6.08 4.87 32.64
CA LEU A 395 7.04 5.28 31.61
C LEU A 395 7.59 6.70 31.90
N PRO A 396 8.65 6.83 32.71
CA PRO A 396 9.10 8.11 33.26
C PRO A 396 9.76 9.07 32.24
N ASN A 397 10.08 8.58 31.03
CA ASN A 397 10.74 9.35 29.97
C ASN A 397 9.96 9.34 28.65
N LEU A 398 8.68 8.97 28.70
CA LEU A 398 7.81 9.01 27.53
C LEU A 398 7.68 10.45 27.00
N ARG A 399 7.85 10.60 25.69
CA ARG A 399 7.80 11.89 24.99
C ARG A 399 6.70 11.95 23.93
N HIS A 400 6.46 10.83 23.24
CA HIS A 400 5.43 10.71 22.20
C HIS A 400 4.48 9.58 22.58
N LEU A 401 3.19 9.85 22.52
CA LEU A 401 2.14 8.90 22.89
C LEU A 401 1.06 8.87 21.81
N SER A 402 0.87 7.71 21.20
CA SER A 402 -0.27 7.40 20.33
C SER A 402 -1.26 6.51 21.09
N VAL A 403 -2.53 6.92 21.17
CA VAL A 403 -3.61 6.20 21.86
C VAL A 403 -4.92 6.30 21.09
N ASN A 404 -5.82 5.35 21.30
CA ASN A 404 -7.18 5.44 20.76
C ASN A 404 -8.03 6.40 21.60
N VAL A 405 -9.02 7.04 21.00
CA VAL A 405 -9.99 7.87 21.72
C VAL A 405 -10.82 7.03 22.71
N GLU A 406 -10.99 5.74 22.42
CA GLU A 406 -11.63 4.74 23.28
C GLU A 406 -10.97 4.66 24.67
N GLU A 407 -9.66 4.89 24.74
CA GLU A 407 -8.88 4.86 25.99
C GLU A 407 -9.24 6.01 26.96
N PHE A 408 -9.98 7.01 26.48
CA PHE A 408 -10.48 8.13 27.29
C PHE A 408 -11.88 7.87 27.85
N TRP A 409 -12.54 6.77 27.50
CA TRP A 409 -13.83 6.40 28.07
C TRP A 409 -13.72 5.97 29.54
N GLY A 410 -14.85 6.05 30.25
CA GLY A 410 -14.94 5.66 31.66
C GLY A 410 -13.97 6.44 32.55
N GLN A 411 -13.02 5.74 33.18
CA GLN A 411 -12.05 6.34 34.10
C GLN A 411 -10.75 6.82 33.41
N ALA A 412 -10.58 6.57 32.11
CA ALA A 412 -9.41 6.95 31.32
C ALA A 412 -8.07 6.56 31.98
N LEU A 413 -7.99 5.35 32.52
CA LEU A 413 -6.90 4.91 33.39
C LEU A 413 -5.56 4.84 32.64
N LEU A 414 -5.55 4.39 31.39
CA LEU A 414 -4.33 4.28 30.59
C LEU A 414 -3.74 5.67 30.28
N PRO A 415 -4.50 6.64 29.73
CA PRO A 415 -3.99 8.00 29.56
C PRO A 415 -3.56 8.62 30.90
N ARG A 416 -4.29 8.43 32.01
CA ARG A 416 -3.85 8.94 33.33
C ARG A 416 -2.53 8.31 33.82
N LEU A 417 -2.26 7.06 33.45
CA LEU A 417 -1.05 6.34 33.82
C LEU A 417 0.17 6.85 33.03
N LEU A 418 -0.02 7.11 31.74
CA LEU A 418 1.05 7.44 30.80
C LEU A 418 1.27 8.95 30.62
N VAL A 419 0.21 9.75 30.67
CA VAL A 419 0.27 11.19 30.47
C VAL A 419 0.91 11.86 31.67
N LYS A 420 2.13 12.39 31.44
CA LYS A 420 2.98 13.06 32.43
C LYS A 420 3.65 14.29 31.80
N PRO A 421 4.20 15.23 32.60
CA PRO A 421 4.70 16.52 32.10
C PRO A 421 5.86 16.48 31.08
N LYS A 422 6.47 15.32 30.83
CA LYS A 422 7.56 15.18 29.84
C LYS A 422 7.06 14.88 28.42
N ILE A 423 5.76 14.66 28.24
CA ILE A 423 5.18 14.43 26.92
C ILE A 423 5.24 15.72 26.12
N ILE A 424 5.72 15.61 24.89
CA ILE A 424 5.82 16.71 23.93
C ILE A 424 4.95 16.48 22.70
N ALA A 425 4.51 15.25 22.44
CA ALA A 425 3.65 14.91 21.31
C ALA A 425 2.58 13.90 21.71
N ILE A 426 1.34 14.17 21.31
CA ILE A 426 0.21 13.26 21.51
C ILE A 426 -0.53 13.08 20.19
N THR A 427 -0.81 11.82 19.86
CA THR A 427 -1.67 11.41 18.75
C THR A 427 -2.85 10.63 19.33
N ILE A 428 -4.06 11.05 19.00
CA ILE A 428 -5.31 10.41 19.41
C ILE A 428 -6.02 9.94 18.16
N GLN A 429 -6.24 8.63 18.06
CA GLN A 429 -6.92 7.99 16.94
C GLN A 429 -8.35 7.65 17.36
N GLY A 430 -9.36 8.28 16.77
CA GLY A 430 -10.76 7.95 17.00
C GLY A 430 -11.29 6.96 15.97
N PRO A 431 -12.37 6.21 16.27
CA PRO A 431 -13.05 5.43 15.24
C PRO A 431 -13.74 6.36 14.24
N ALA A 432 -14.01 5.83 13.04
CA ALA A 432 -14.99 6.42 12.15
C ALA A 432 -16.35 6.48 12.90
N PRO A 433 -17.12 7.56 12.78
CA PRO A 433 -18.45 7.77 13.33
C PRO A 433 -19.43 6.91 12.53
N GLU A 434 -19.22 5.60 12.56
CA GLU A 434 -20.18 4.63 12.05
C GLU A 434 -21.26 4.45 13.10
N GLY A 435 -22.43 5.08 12.89
CA GLY A 435 -23.74 4.69 13.43
C GLY A 435 -23.98 4.67 14.94
N ASP A 436 -22.94 4.59 15.78
CA ASP A 436 -23.04 4.55 17.23
C ASP A 436 -23.06 6.00 17.74
N GLU A 437 -24.23 6.43 18.23
CA GLU A 437 -24.54 7.75 18.83
C GLU A 437 -23.71 8.10 20.08
N ARG A 438 -22.60 7.40 20.33
CA ARG A 438 -21.77 7.53 21.51
C ARG A 438 -20.95 8.82 21.45
N PRO A 439 -21.24 9.83 22.30
CA PRO A 439 -20.49 11.07 22.31
C PRO A 439 -19.04 10.80 22.71
N LEU A 440 -18.08 11.44 22.02
CA LEU A 440 -16.67 11.34 22.37
C LEU A 440 -16.42 11.78 23.84
N PRO A 441 -15.42 11.19 24.52
CA PRO A 441 -15.12 11.43 25.93
C PRO A 441 -14.33 12.74 26.15
N TRP A 442 -14.89 13.86 25.67
CA TRP A 442 -14.22 15.17 25.65
C TRP A 442 -13.78 15.68 27.02
N ASP A 443 -14.57 15.41 28.06
CA ASP A 443 -14.24 15.84 29.43
C ASP A 443 -12.97 15.15 29.95
N ASN A 444 -12.87 13.83 29.76
CA ASN A 444 -11.69 13.05 30.15
C ASN A 444 -10.47 13.44 29.31
N LEU A 445 -10.65 13.58 27.99
CA LEU A 445 -9.60 14.03 27.08
C LEU A 445 -9.05 15.39 27.52
N THR A 446 -9.92 16.36 27.73
CA THR A 446 -9.55 17.71 28.15
C THR A 446 -8.89 17.70 29.52
N ALA A 447 -9.46 17.01 30.51
CA ALA A 447 -8.92 16.95 31.87
C ALA A 447 -7.50 16.35 31.93
N ILE A 448 -7.18 15.40 31.04
CA ILE A 448 -5.89 14.70 31.03
C ILE A 448 -4.83 15.49 30.26
N ILE A 449 -5.21 16.16 29.16
CA ILE A 449 -4.27 16.85 28.28
C ILE A 449 -4.03 18.29 28.73
N LYS A 450 -5.05 18.98 29.25
CA LYS A 450 -4.94 20.39 29.70
C LYS A 450 -3.74 20.65 30.64
N PRO A 451 -3.39 19.78 31.61
CA PRO A 451 -2.21 19.97 32.46
C PRO A 451 -0.87 19.99 31.73
N ILE A 452 -0.78 19.39 30.55
CA ILE A 452 0.46 19.30 29.74
C ILE A 452 0.38 20.10 28.44
N ALA A 453 -0.77 20.69 28.10
CA ALA A 453 -1.02 21.41 26.85
C ALA A 453 0.02 22.50 26.59
N SER A 454 0.44 23.23 27.62
CA SER A 454 1.47 24.29 27.49
C SER A 454 2.85 23.77 27.09
N SER A 455 3.18 22.51 27.40
CA SER A 455 4.46 21.87 27.03
C SER A 455 4.41 21.08 25.72
N LEU A 456 3.23 20.88 25.14
CA LEU A 456 3.09 20.14 23.89
C LEU A 456 3.65 20.92 22.71
N ILE A 457 4.38 20.19 21.87
CA ILE A 457 4.98 20.61 20.61
C ILE A 457 4.12 20.09 19.44
N SER A 458 3.55 18.88 19.56
CA SER A 458 2.69 18.29 18.55
C SER A 458 1.40 17.77 19.18
N PHE A 459 0.27 18.06 18.56
CA PHE A 459 -1.03 17.49 18.93
C PHE A 459 -1.78 17.06 17.68
N THR A 460 -2.24 15.81 17.66
CA THR A 460 -2.96 15.22 16.53
C THR A 460 -4.19 14.49 17.05
N LEU A 461 -5.36 14.82 16.49
CA LEU A 461 -6.61 14.13 16.70
C LEU A 461 -7.17 13.74 15.33
N THR A 462 -7.09 12.45 15.00
CA THR A 462 -7.50 11.91 13.69
C THR A 462 -8.57 10.85 13.87
N GLY A 463 -9.54 10.80 12.97
CA GLY A 463 -10.43 9.62 12.83
C GLY A 463 -9.71 8.46 12.14
N SER A 464 -10.23 7.24 12.28
CA SER A 464 -9.78 6.09 11.50
C SER A 464 -10.32 6.23 10.08
N GLU A 465 -9.45 6.06 9.09
CA GLU A 465 -9.87 5.84 7.71
C GLU A 465 -10.74 4.56 7.72
N SER A 466 -12.04 4.70 7.44
CA SER A 466 -12.90 3.53 7.26
C SER A 466 -12.36 2.71 6.10
N THR A 467 -12.34 1.39 6.26
CA THR A 467 -12.09 0.46 5.16
C THR A 467 -13.28 0.34 4.21
N ASP A 468 -14.41 0.94 4.58
CA ASP A 468 -15.58 1.09 3.72
C ASP A 468 -15.51 2.44 2.99
N ASP A 469 -15.80 2.37 1.70
CA ASP A 469 -15.84 3.43 0.67
C ASP A 469 -16.85 4.56 0.93
N GLN A 470 -17.06 4.96 2.18
CA GLN A 470 -17.89 6.11 2.52
C GLN A 470 -17.00 7.37 2.59
N TYR A 471 -17.03 8.11 1.48
CA TYR A 471 -16.31 9.34 1.14
C TYR A 471 -16.49 10.54 2.08
N GLN A 472 -16.94 10.37 3.32
CA GLN A 472 -17.05 11.47 4.28
C GLN A 472 -15.90 11.41 5.28
N ILE A 473 -15.06 12.46 5.29
CA ILE A 473 -14.14 12.67 6.40
C ILE A 473 -15.00 12.77 7.66
N PRO A 474 -14.78 11.89 8.64
CA PRO A 474 -15.63 11.90 9.81
C PRO A 474 -15.45 13.16 10.64
N ARG A 475 -16.53 13.92 10.81
CA ARG A 475 -16.57 15.13 11.63
C ARG A 475 -17.14 14.83 13.01
N TYR A 476 -16.40 15.17 14.05
CA TYR A 476 -16.88 15.08 15.42
C TYR A 476 -17.62 16.37 15.83
N PRO A 477 -18.69 16.25 16.65
CA PRO A 477 -19.44 17.41 17.10
C PRO A 477 -18.56 18.35 17.94
N ARG A 478 -18.73 19.66 17.72
CA ARG A 478 -18.05 20.71 18.50
C ARG A 478 -18.38 20.57 19.97
N MET A 479 -17.36 20.67 20.82
CA MET A 479 -17.55 20.64 22.28
C MET A 479 -16.71 21.70 22.97
N HIS A 480 -17.33 22.41 23.92
CA HIS A 480 -16.69 23.50 24.67
C HIS A 480 -15.40 23.07 25.37
N ALA A 481 -15.37 21.87 25.96
CA ALA A 481 -14.19 21.33 26.64
C ALA A 481 -12.97 21.25 25.70
N PHE A 482 -13.18 20.88 24.44
CA PHE A 482 -12.11 20.80 23.46
C PHE A 482 -11.64 22.19 22.99
N MET A 483 -12.54 23.18 22.92
CA MET A 483 -12.15 24.57 22.63
C MET A 483 -11.30 25.17 23.76
N ASP A 484 -11.63 24.86 25.02
CA ASP A 484 -10.82 25.24 26.19
C ASP A 484 -9.43 24.59 26.16
N LEU A 485 -9.32 23.37 25.64
CA LEU A 485 -8.04 22.69 25.47
C LEU A 485 -7.13 23.47 24.51
N HIS A 486 -7.66 23.92 23.38
CA HIS A 486 -6.88 24.66 22.38
C HIS A 486 -6.28 25.95 22.92
N GLN A 487 -7.05 26.69 23.72
CA GLN A 487 -6.57 27.90 24.38
C GLN A 487 -5.39 27.66 25.33
N SER A 488 -5.19 26.40 25.76
CA SER A 488 -4.10 26.01 26.67
C SER A 488 -2.78 25.69 25.94
N PHE A 489 -2.76 25.66 24.61
CA PHE A 489 -1.56 25.38 23.82
C PHE A 489 -0.71 26.64 23.62
N HIS A 490 0.56 26.62 24.03
CA HIS A 490 1.45 27.80 23.96
C HIS A 490 2.71 27.58 23.12
N HIS A 491 3.11 26.33 22.88
CA HIS A 491 4.39 25.97 22.26
C HIS A 491 4.26 25.01 21.08
N LEU A 492 3.03 24.82 20.57
CA LEU A 492 2.78 23.96 19.42
C LEU A 492 3.58 24.41 18.20
N VAL A 493 4.13 23.40 17.53
CA VAL A 493 4.77 23.45 16.23
C VAL A 493 3.87 22.76 15.20
N ASP A 494 3.23 21.66 15.59
CA ASP A 494 2.35 20.89 14.71
C ASP A 494 0.99 20.68 15.38
N LEU A 495 -0.08 21.11 14.72
CA LEU A 495 -1.47 20.86 15.13
C LEU A 495 -2.21 20.18 13.98
N ASP A 496 -2.83 19.05 14.28
CA ASP A 496 -3.74 18.37 13.37
C ASP A 496 -5.04 18.02 14.11
N SER A 497 -6.11 18.72 13.76
CA SER A 497 -7.44 18.55 14.34
C SER A 497 -8.53 18.66 13.27
N HIS A 498 -8.25 18.20 12.04
CA HIS A 498 -9.16 18.36 10.91
C HIS A 498 -10.50 17.61 11.07
N ASN A 499 -10.56 16.59 11.93
CA ASN A 499 -11.82 15.90 12.25
C ASN A 499 -12.74 16.68 13.22
N VAL A 500 -12.35 17.87 13.69
CA VAL A 500 -13.16 18.69 14.59
C VAL A 500 -13.18 20.14 14.12
N ASP A 501 -14.38 20.67 13.96
CA ASP A 501 -14.55 22.10 13.66
C ASP A 501 -14.06 22.98 14.81
N ILE A 502 -13.14 23.90 14.54
CA ILE A 502 -12.69 24.92 15.48
C ILE A 502 -13.52 26.21 15.36
N THR A 503 -13.50 27.03 16.42
CA THR A 503 -14.14 28.36 16.43
C THR A 503 -13.17 29.46 16.02
N HIS A 504 -13.70 30.64 15.68
CA HIS A 504 -12.90 31.84 15.38
C HIS A 504 -12.01 32.28 16.55
N THR A 505 -12.46 32.06 17.79
CA THR A 505 -11.68 32.37 19.00
C THR A 505 -10.46 31.45 19.14
N VAL A 506 -10.62 30.16 18.84
CA VAL A 506 -9.52 29.21 18.79
C VAL A 506 -8.56 29.55 17.66
N LEU A 507 -9.08 29.83 16.45
CA LEU A 507 -8.23 30.23 15.32
C LEU A 507 -7.43 31.51 15.63
N SER A 508 -8.03 32.49 16.31
CA SER A 508 -7.35 33.71 16.78
C SER A 508 -6.23 33.43 17.77
N HIS A 509 -6.40 32.45 18.66
CA HIS A 509 -5.36 32.01 19.57
C HIS A 509 -4.22 31.32 18.81
N LEU A 510 -4.55 30.37 17.93
CA LEU A 510 -3.58 29.64 17.11
C LEU A 510 -2.77 30.57 16.20
N ALA A 511 -3.41 31.60 15.64
CA ALA A 511 -2.74 32.65 14.85
C ALA A 511 -1.63 33.36 15.63
N SER A 512 -1.75 33.49 16.96
CA SER A 512 -0.74 34.14 17.80
C SER A 512 0.48 33.27 18.13
N LEU A 513 0.44 31.97 17.81
CA LEU A 513 1.48 31.02 18.19
C LEU A 513 2.72 31.14 17.29
N LYS A 514 3.77 31.72 17.86
CA LYS A 514 5.01 32.03 17.12
C LYS A 514 5.79 30.83 16.58
N LYS A 515 5.54 29.63 17.11
CA LYS A 515 6.26 28.40 16.74
C LYS A 515 5.46 27.48 15.83
N LEU A 516 4.18 27.78 15.58
CA LEU A 516 3.30 26.92 14.80
C LEU A 516 3.76 26.91 13.34
N ARG A 517 4.10 25.72 12.83
CA ARG A 517 4.60 25.46 11.48
C ARG A 517 3.61 24.64 10.65
N LYS A 518 2.91 23.68 11.27
CA LYS A 518 1.86 22.89 10.63
C LYS A 518 0.53 23.13 11.34
N LEU A 519 -0.51 23.45 10.57
CA LEU A 519 -1.86 23.67 11.05
C LEU A 519 -2.86 23.00 10.12
N ASP A 520 -3.48 21.91 10.59
CA ASP A 520 -4.56 21.20 9.91
C ASP A 520 -5.84 21.31 10.75
N PHE A 521 -6.92 21.89 10.20
CA PHE A 521 -8.17 22.12 10.94
C PHE A 521 -9.40 22.17 10.03
N ALA A 522 -10.57 21.92 10.62
CA ALA A 522 -11.85 22.21 10.00
C ALA A 522 -12.49 23.45 10.61
N ILE A 523 -13.22 24.24 9.82
CA ILE A 523 -13.95 25.43 10.30
C ILE A 523 -15.23 25.65 9.48
N SER A 524 -16.31 26.09 10.12
CA SER A 524 -17.51 26.53 9.38
C SER A 524 -17.31 27.91 8.77
N VAL A 525 -18.06 28.20 7.70
CA VAL A 525 -18.06 29.51 7.04
C VAL A 525 -18.38 30.64 8.03
N SER A 526 -19.38 30.46 8.90
CA SER A 526 -19.77 31.46 9.90
C SER A 526 -18.64 31.84 10.85
N GLU A 527 -17.90 30.86 11.39
CA GLU A 527 -16.77 31.09 12.28
C GLU A 527 -15.61 31.74 11.53
N LEU A 528 -15.33 31.32 10.29
CA LEU A 528 -14.28 31.95 9.52
C LEU A 528 -14.61 33.41 9.19
N VAL A 529 -15.87 33.75 8.90
CA VAL A 529 -16.31 35.15 8.74
C VAL A 529 -16.06 35.96 10.02
N GLU A 530 -16.39 35.43 11.19
CA GLU A 530 -16.13 36.10 12.47
C GLU A 530 -14.63 36.32 12.71
N PHE A 531 -13.79 35.35 12.35
CA PHE A 531 -12.33 35.49 12.41
C PHE A 531 -11.83 36.61 11.47
N LEU A 532 -12.33 36.63 10.23
CA LEU A 532 -11.96 37.60 9.21
C LEU A 532 -12.49 39.02 9.50
N ALA A 533 -13.54 39.15 10.31
CA ALA A 533 -14.03 40.45 10.77
C ALA A 533 -13.04 41.15 11.71
N THR A 534 -12.11 40.41 12.31
CA THR A 534 -11.03 41.00 13.13
C THR A 534 -9.90 41.52 12.24
N PRO A 535 -9.33 42.71 12.54
CA PRO A 535 -8.27 43.27 11.72
C PRO A 535 -7.03 42.36 11.74
N PRO A 536 -6.36 42.17 10.58
CA PRO A 536 -5.15 41.37 10.49
C PRO A 536 -4.07 41.98 11.39
N ARG A 537 -3.35 41.13 12.13
CA ARG A 537 -2.22 41.55 12.95
C ARG A 537 -0.94 41.18 12.20
N ASP A 538 0.07 42.04 12.24
CA ASP A 538 1.37 41.80 11.60
C ASP A 538 2.07 40.51 12.09
N GLY A 539 1.64 39.97 13.23
CA GLY A 539 2.17 38.75 13.83
C GLY A 539 1.24 37.53 13.76
N ASP A 540 0.21 37.54 12.90
CA ASP A 540 -0.61 36.34 12.67
C ASP A 540 0.22 35.28 11.91
N PHE A 541 0.15 34.02 12.35
CA PHE A 541 0.81 32.84 11.74
C PHE A 541 2.29 33.02 11.33
N PRO A 542 3.16 33.59 12.18
CA PRO A 542 4.46 34.12 11.74
C PRO A 542 5.49 33.06 11.30
N SER A 543 5.24 31.79 11.62
CA SER A 543 6.12 30.66 11.30
C SER A 543 5.41 29.56 10.51
N LEU A 544 4.18 29.82 10.02
CA LEU A 544 3.38 28.78 9.38
C LEU A 544 3.95 28.41 8.01
N VAL A 545 4.06 27.11 7.77
CA VAL A 545 4.67 26.52 6.57
C VAL A 545 3.71 25.55 5.89
N ASN A 546 2.93 24.81 6.67
CA ASN A 546 1.95 23.86 6.16
C ASN A 546 0.57 24.26 6.68
N LEU A 547 -0.36 24.50 5.76
CA LEU A 547 -1.75 24.83 6.06
C LEU A 547 -2.66 23.81 5.36
N LYS A 548 -3.46 23.10 6.15
CA LYS A 548 -4.58 22.30 5.65
C LYS A 548 -5.87 22.83 6.27
N ILE A 549 -6.81 23.25 5.44
CA ILE A 549 -8.10 23.78 5.88
C ILE A 549 -9.22 22.95 5.26
N ASP A 550 -10.10 22.42 6.10
CA ASP A 550 -11.35 21.78 5.68
C ASP A 550 -12.51 22.74 5.91
N ILE A 551 -13.18 23.10 4.82
CA ILE A 551 -14.25 24.09 4.81
C ILE A 551 -15.28 23.77 3.73
N VAL A 552 -16.56 23.97 4.08
CA VAL A 552 -17.69 23.70 3.19
C VAL A 552 -17.70 24.61 1.97
N GLN A 553 -17.26 25.86 2.12
CA GLN A 553 -17.20 26.85 1.04
C GLN A 553 -15.76 27.29 0.81
N LEU A 554 -15.24 27.00 -0.37
CA LEU A 554 -13.87 27.34 -0.72
C LEU A 554 -13.67 28.87 -0.80
N SER A 555 -14.66 29.64 -1.30
CA SER A 555 -14.56 31.08 -1.71
C SER A 555 -14.01 32.01 -0.64
N ILE A 556 -14.25 31.69 0.63
CA ILE A 556 -13.83 32.49 1.77
C ILE A 556 -12.34 32.29 2.12
N VAL A 557 -11.72 31.20 1.68
CA VAL A 557 -10.29 30.92 1.93
C VAL A 557 -9.39 31.97 1.29
N ARG A 558 -9.79 32.57 0.16
CA ARG A 558 -9.02 33.68 -0.46
C ARG A 558 -8.80 34.85 0.50
N LYS A 559 -9.84 35.21 1.28
CA LYS A 559 -9.77 36.30 2.27
C LYS A 559 -8.89 35.95 3.47
N LEU A 560 -8.78 34.65 3.79
CA LEU A 560 -7.83 34.18 4.79
C LEU A 560 -6.40 34.41 4.31
N LEU A 561 -6.09 34.04 3.06
CA LEU A 561 -4.75 34.18 2.47
C LEU A 561 -4.28 35.63 2.31
N GLU A 562 -5.20 36.60 2.26
CA GLU A 562 -4.87 38.04 2.27
C GLU A 562 -4.23 38.51 3.59
N ARG A 563 -4.29 37.72 4.68
CA ARG A 563 -3.62 38.06 5.94
C ARG A 563 -2.10 37.90 5.80
N PRO A 564 -1.29 38.71 6.51
CA PRO A 564 0.17 38.75 6.32
C PRO A 564 0.90 37.47 6.77
N GLY A 565 0.24 36.54 7.47
CA GLY A 565 0.87 35.38 8.09
C GLY A 565 1.30 34.26 7.13
N PHE A 566 0.89 34.31 5.86
CA PHE A 566 1.04 33.19 4.94
C PHE A 566 2.28 33.26 4.05
N LYS A 567 3.17 34.22 4.27
CA LYS A 567 4.35 34.54 3.44
C LYS A 567 5.37 33.43 3.18
N ARG A 568 5.31 32.32 3.94
CA ARG A 568 6.30 31.22 3.97
C ARG A 568 5.65 29.86 3.75
N LEU A 569 4.45 29.82 3.18
CA LEU A 569 3.74 28.56 2.97
C LEU A 569 4.50 27.71 1.95
N GLN A 570 4.80 26.48 2.33
CA GLN A 570 5.35 25.44 1.46
C GLN A 570 4.25 24.45 1.03
N ILE A 571 3.25 24.22 1.88
CA ILE A 571 2.15 23.30 1.59
C ILE A 571 0.83 24.01 1.92
N LEU A 572 -0.04 24.10 0.92
CA LEU A 572 -1.41 24.57 1.05
C LEU A 572 -2.36 23.48 0.56
N THR A 573 -3.21 22.99 1.45
CA THR A 573 -4.27 22.03 1.13
C THR A 573 -5.61 22.60 1.55
N VAL A 574 -6.56 22.68 0.64
CA VAL A 574 -7.94 23.08 0.92
C VAL A 574 -8.83 21.88 0.65
N LEU A 575 -9.56 21.42 1.66
CA LEU A 575 -10.53 20.33 1.54
C LEU A 575 -11.95 20.90 1.53
N GLN A 576 -12.78 20.37 0.65
CA GLN A 576 -14.23 20.58 0.65
C GLN A 576 -14.93 19.31 1.14
N SER A 577 -15.50 19.35 2.34
CA SER A 577 -16.36 18.29 2.86
C SER A 577 -17.81 18.47 2.38
N ALA A 578 -18.45 17.38 1.92
CA ALA A 578 -19.70 17.32 1.16
C ALA A 578 -21.01 17.74 1.86
N GLU A 579 -20.98 18.67 2.82
CA GLU A 579 -22.19 19.09 3.54
C GLU A 579 -22.98 20.25 2.87
N SER A 580 -22.52 20.81 1.74
CA SER A 580 -23.24 21.94 1.10
C SER A 580 -24.12 21.56 -0.07
N LEU A 581 -25.42 21.85 0.08
CA LEU A 581 -26.41 22.02 -0.99
C LEU A 581 -26.36 23.44 -1.61
N VAL A 582 -25.36 24.26 -1.26
CA VAL A 582 -25.31 25.68 -1.64
C VAL A 582 -24.31 25.86 -2.78
N GLU A 583 -24.83 26.26 -3.95
CA GLU A 583 -24.05 26.80 -5.07
C GLU A 583 -23.07 27.85 -4.54
N SER A 584 -21.78 27.55 -4.59
CA SER A 584 -20.74 28.48 -4.19
C SER A 584 -20.12 29.02 -5.45
N GLU A 585 -20.29 30.32 -5.72
CA GLU A 585 -19.46 31.05 -6.68
C GLU A 585 -17.99 30.92 -6.27
N TRP A 586 -17.30 29.91 -6.80
CA TRP A 586 -15.87 29.69 -6.64
C TRP A 586 -15.16 30.30 -7.84
N ASP A 587 -14.02 30.92 -7.58
CA ASP A 587 -13.23 31.58 -8.60
C ASP A 587 -11.76 31.21 -8.39
N LEU A 588 -11.28 30.31 -9.26
CA LEU A 588 -9.90 29.85 -9.25
C LEU A 588 -8.92 30.99 -9.52
N GLU A 589 -9.28 31.96 -10.37
CA GLU A 589 -8.42 33.07 -10.72
C GLU A 589 -8.19 33.98 -9.51
N GLU A 590 -9.26 34.43 -8.85
CA GLU A 590 -9.14 35.26 -7.65
C GLU A 590 -8.50 34.50 -6.48
N PHE A 591 -8.73 33.19 -6.38
CA PHE A 591 -8.05 32.37 -5.37
C PHE A 591 -6.54 32.27 -5.63
N PHE A 592 -6.09 31.92 -6.84
CA PHE A 592 -4.67 31.81 -7.16
C PHE A 592 -3.97 33.17 -7.13
N LYS A 593 -4.66 34.25 -7.48
CA LYS A 593 -4.19 35.63 -7.27
C LYS A 593 -3.96 35.94 -5.79
N ALA A 594 -4.85 35.50 -4.90
CA ALA A 594 -4.65 35.62 -3.46
C ALA A 594 -3.47 34.77 -2.97
N VAL A 595 -3.33 33.52 -3.45
CA VAL A 595 -2.16 32.65 -3.16
C VAL A 595 -0.87 33.34 -3.59
N ASN A 596 -0.80 33.86 -4.83
CA ASN A 596 0.34 34.59 -5.36
C ASN A 596 0.69 35.82 -4.50
N SER A 597 -0.31 36.62 -4.17
CA SER A 597 -0.15 37.85 -3.38
C SER A 597 0.23 37.60 -1.92
N SER A 598 -0.08 36.41 -1.38
CA SER A 598 0.20 36.04 0.01
C SER A 598 1.68 35.72 0.27
N GLN A 599 2.46 35.37 -0.76
CA GLN A 599 3.85 34.95 -0.64
C GLN A 599 4.82 36.12 -0.82
N ASP A 600 5.78 36.28 0.09
CA ASP A 600 6.89 37.25 -0.10
C ASP A 600 7.94 36.72 -1.09
N SER A 601 8.05 35.39 -1.18
CA SER A 601 8.92 34.70 -2.12
C SER A 601 8.14 33.57 -2.78
N HIS A 602 8.08 33.60 -4.11
CA HIS A 602 7.47 32.52 -4.88
C HIS A 602 8.35 31.25 -4.95
N SER A 603 9.48 31.18 -4.23
CA SER A 603 10.31 29.96 -4.19
C SER A 603 9.94 28.98 -3.08
N ASP A 604 9.02 29.33 -2.18
CA ASP A 604 8.76 28.50 -1.00
C ASP A 604 7.64 27.48 -1.24
N LEU A 605 6.59 27.83 -2.00
CA LEU A 605 5.45 26.94 -2.22
C LEU A 605 5.84 25.70 -3.04
N ARG A 606 5.61 24.52 -2.47
CA ARG A 606 5.94 23.20 -3.03
C ARG A 606 4.72 22.36 -3.35
N SER A 607 3.63 22.52 -2.60
CA SER A 607 2.42 21.73 -2.77
C SER A 607 1.20 22.64 -2.70
N LEU A 608 0.37 22.60 -3.72
CA LEU A 608 -0.94 23.22 -3.75
C LEU A 608 -1.97 22.15 -4.11
N SER A 609 -2.87 21.86 -3.17
CA SER A 609 -3.91 20.84 -3.34
C SER A 609 -5.28 21.42 -2.99
N ILE A 610 -6.25 21.27 -3.87
CA ILE A 610 -7.66 21.58 -3.60
C ILE A 610 -8.44 20.29 -3.82
N LEU A 611 -8.84 19.66 -2.73
CA LEU A 611 -9.43 18.33 -2.75
C LEU A 611 -10.92 18.43 -2.42
N ASN A 612 -11.74 17.77 -3.21
CA ASN A 612 -13.16 17.59 -2.95
C ASN A 612 -13.45 16.10 -2.72
N TYR A 613 -14.24 15.80 -1.70
CA TYR A 613 -14.77 14.46 -1.48
C TYR A 613 -16.25 14.50 -1.88
N PRO A 614 -16.63 14.02 -3.07
CA PRO A 614 -18.02 14.09 -3.49
C PRO A 614 -18.91 13.27 -2.55
N SER A 615 -20.06 13.83 -2.14
CA SER A 615 -21.13 13.01 -1.57
C SER A 615 -21.76 12.19 -2.69
N ILE A 616 -22.07 10.93 -2.39
CA ILE A 616 -22.81 10.02 -3.29
C ILE A 616 -24.15 10.64 -3.72
N ASP A 617 -24.72 11.51 -2.89
CA ASP A 617 -26.08 12.04 -3.05
C ASP A 617 -26.16 13.36 -3.84
N SER A 618 -25.05 14.05 -4.14
CA SER A 618 -25.08 15.35 -4.83
C SER A 618 -23.71 15.71 -5.46
N PRO A 619 -23.34 15.17 -6.63
CA PRO A 619 -22.24 15.76 -7.38
C PRO A 619 -22.63 17.22 -7.67
N SER A 620 -21.77 18.16 -7.29
CA SER A 620 -21.90 19.53 -7.79
C SER A 620 -21.75 19.47 -9.31
N ASP A 621 -22.77 19.91 -10.04
CA ASP A 621 -22.74 20.04 -11.51
C ASP A 621 -21.91 21.26 -11.97
N GLU A 622 -21.33 22.03 -11.04
CA GLU A 622 -20.61 23.26 -11.38
C GLU A 622 -19.18 22.94 -11.86
N ILE A 623 -18.98 23.07 -13.17
CA ILE A 623 -17.66 22.98 -13.79
C ILE A 623 -17.00 24.36 -13.76
N LEU A 624 -15.85 24.45 -13.10
CA LEU A 624 -15.17 25.73 -12.87
C LEU A 624 -14.10 26.00 -13.93
N PRO A 625 -14.07 27.19 -14.57
CA PRO A 625 -13.08 27.47 -15.61
C PRO A 625 -11.68 27.62 -15.00
N PHE A 626 -10.71 26.86 -15.53
CA PHE A 626 -9.28 27.03 -15.24
C PHE A 626 -8.60 27.67 -16.45
N THR A 627 -8.55 29.00 -16.45
CA THR A 627 -7.99 29.83 -17.53
C THR A 627 -6.46 29.91 -17.49
N SER A 628 -5.84 30.29 -18.61
CA SER A 628 -4.42 30.66 -18.66
C SER A 628 -4.08 31.84 -17.72
N THR A 629 -5.02 32.75 -17.46
CA THR A 629 -4.83 33.85 -16.50
C THR A 629 -4.71 33.32 -15.07
N ALA A 630 -5.59 32.40 -14.68
CA ALA A 630 -5.53 31.70 -13.39
C ALA A 630 -4.19 30.94 -13.22
N LEU A 631 -3.76 30.20 -14.26
CA LEU A 631 -2.46 29.52 -14.28
C LEU A 631 -1.30 30.50 -14.15
N GLY A 632 -1.38 31.66 -14.81
CA GLY A 632 -0.38 32.73 -14.78
C GLY A 632 -0.06 33.21 -13.36
N PHE A 633 -1.02 33.16 -12.43
CA PHE A 633 -0.76 33.47 -11.03
C PHE A 633 0.05 32.39 -10.30
N LEU A 634 0.09 31.16 -10.80
CA LEU A 634 0.85 30.05 -10.21
C LEU A 634 2.26 29.89 -10.83
N LEU A 635 2.46 30.29 -12.09
CA LEU A 635 3.75 30.15 -12.78
C LEU A 635 4.97 30.73 -12.01
N PRO A 636 4.86 31.81 -11.22
CA PRO A 636 5.99 32.29 -10.41
C PRO A 636 6.55 31.27 -9.40
N PHE A 637 5.77 30.23 -9.04
CA PHE A 637 6.14 29.24 -8.02
C PHE A 637 7.17 28.21 -8.49
N SER A 638 8.41 28.64 -8.67
CA SER A 638 9.48 27.82 -9.26
C SER A 638 9.84 26.52 -8.53
N SER A 639 9.44 26.38 -7.26
CA SER A 639 9.69 25.18 -6.44
C SER A 639 8.46 24.28 -6.29
N LEU A 640 7.42 24.48 -7.11
CA LEU A 640 6.21 23.67 -7.09
C LEU A 640 6.52 22.22 -7.51
N ILE A 641 6.09 21.27 -6.67
CA ILE A 641 6.27 19.81 -6.81
C ILE A 641 4.91 19.14 -7.04
N VAL A 642 3.86 19.63 -6.37
CA VAL A 642 2.51 19.06 -6.44
C VAL A 642 1.51 20.16 -6.77
N LEU A 643 0.75 19.96 -7.85
CA LEU A 643 -0.49 20.66 -8.15
C LEU A 643 -1.60 19.61 -8.29
N GLU A 644 -2.56 19.61 -7.38
CA GLU A 644 -3.64 18.62 -7.34
C GLU A 644 -5.00 19.31 -7.13
N ILE A 645 -5.93 19.10 -8.05
CA ILE A 645 -7.30 19.63 -8.03
C ILE A 645 -8.23 18.46 -8.37
N THR A 646 -9.04 18.01 -7.40
CA THR A 646 -9.89 16.80 -7.50
C THR A 646 -11.38 17.13 -7.56
N PHE A 647 -11.72 18.30 -8.08
CA PHE A 647 -13.09 18.64 -8.44
C PHE A 647 -13.12 19.07 -9.89
N ARG A 648 -14.32 19.03 -10.48
CA ARG A 648 -14.58 19.28 -11.89
C ARG A 648 -14.15 20.68 -12.31
N VAL A 649 -13.17 20.76 -13.19
CA VAL A 649 -12.70 22.00 -13.82
C VAL A 649 -12.81 21.90 -15.34
N ALA A 650 -12.96 23.04 -16.01
CA ALA A 650 -12.82 23.15 -17.47
C ALA A 650 -11.44 23.76 -17.78
N ILE A 651 -10.51 22.96 -18.31
CA ILE A 651 -9.14 23.40 -18.55
C ILE A 651 -9.03 24.13 -19.90
N MET A 652 -9.03 25.47 -19.86
CA MET A 652 -8.94 26.30 -21.07
C MET A 652 -7.49 26.57 -21.51
N TRP A 653 -6.61 25.57 -21.38
CA TRP A 653 -5.18 25.70 -21.65
C TRP A 653 -4.81 25.23 -23.06
N THR A 654 -3.65 25.66 -23.52
CA THR A 654 -3.04 25.29 -24.80
C THR A 654 -1.65 24.68 -24.59
N ASP A 655 -1.04 24.17 -25.66
CA ASP A 655 0.36 23.70 -25.62
C ASP A 655 1.35 24.79 -25.14
N ILE A 656 1.03 26.08 -25.32
CA ILE A 656 1.84 27.22 -24.86
C ILE A 656 1.82 27.31 -23.32
N ASP A 657 0.69 26.99 -22.71
CA ASP A 657 0.55 26.97 -21.25
C ASP A 657 1.36 25.81 -20.65
N LEU A 658 1.36 24.64 -21.30
CA LEU A 658 2.23 23.53 -20.91
C LEU A 658 3.72 23.87 -21.05
N GLU A 659 4.13 24.57 -22.11
CA GLU A 659 5.50 25.05 -22.26
C GLU A 659 5.88 26.03 -21.13
N SER A 660 4.94 26.91 -20.76
CA SER A 660 5.11 27.81 -19.62
C SER A 660 5.30 27.04 -18.31
N ILE A 661 4.52 25.96 -18.10
CA ILE A 661 4.67 25.04 -16.96
C ILE A 661 6.04 24.38 -16.96
N THR A 662 6.54 23.88 -18.09
CA THR A 662 7.87 23.24 -18.15
C THR A 662 8.99 24.17 -17.73
N SER A 663 8.88 25.45 -18.12
CA SER A 663 9.87 26.47 -17.82
C SER A 663 9.77 26.92 -16.36
N ALA A 664 8.55 26.94 -15.81
CA ALA A 664 8.29 27.40 -14.45
C ALA A 664 8.57 26.33 -13.39
N TRP A 665 8.17 25.06 -13.60
CA TRP A 665 8.12 24.02 -12.58
C TRP A 665 8.96 22.78 -12.95
N PRO A 666 10.30 22.89 -13.00
CA PRO A 666 11.17 21.78 -13.42
C PRO A 666 11.18 20.59 -12.44
N MET A 667 10.78 20.82 -11.18
CA MET A 667 10.75 19.82 -10.10
C MET A 667 9.35 19.18 -9.92
N LEU A 668 8.41 19.45 -10.82
CA LEU A 668 7.04 18.94 -10.74
C LEU A 668 7.03 17.40 -10.72
N ASP A 669 6.42 16.83 -9.68
CA ASP A 669 6.25 15.40 -9.46
C ASP A 669 4.80 14.97 -9.71
N THR A 670 3.82 15.81 -9.32
CA THR A 670 2.40 15.50 -9.46
C THR A 670 1.66 16.68 -10.11
N LEU A 671 0.97 16.40 -11.22
CA LEU A 671 0.03 17.29 -11.89
C LEU A 671 -1.29 16.55 -12.04
N PHE A 672 -2.27 16.81 -11.18
CA PHE A 672 -3.51 16.05 -11.14
C PHE A 672 -4.69 17.01 -11.22
N LEU A 673 -5.36 17.04 -12.36
CA LEU A 673 -6.46 17.96 -12.66
C LEU A 673 -7.63 17.18 -13.25
N GLU A 674 -8.78 17.24 -12.58
CA GLU A 674 -10.01 16.58 -13.00
C GLU A 674 -10.77 17.44 -14.01
N ASP A 675 -10.42 17.29 -15.29
CA ASP A 675 -10.99 18.04 -16.41
C ASP A 675 -12.29 17.39 -16.94
N GLU A 676 -13.39 18.14 -16.92
CA GLU A 676 -14.70 17.75 -17.44
C GLU A 676 -15.24 18.74 -18.51
N GLU A 677 -14.39 19.49 -19.21
CA GLU A 677 -14.86 20.43 -20.24
C GLU A 677 -15.71 19.75 -21.34
N GLU A 678 -16.91 20.24 -21.64
CA GLU A 678 -17.76 19.69 -22.72
C GLU A 678 -17.26 20.00 -24.15
N SER A 679 -16.28 20.91 -24.29
CA SER A 679 -15.71 21.31 -25.58
C SER A 679 -14.81 20.21 -26.15
N ASP A 680 -15.35 19.37 -27.03
CA ASP A 680 -14.55 18.45 -27.85
C ASP A 680 -14.05 19.15 -29.14
N PRO A 681 -12.75 19.14 -29.43
CA PRO A 681 -11.60 18.60 -28.67
C PRO A 681 -10.95 19.62 -27.70
N PRO A 682 -10.27 19.16 -26.64
CA PRO A 682 -9.45 20.03 -25.78
C PRO A 682 -8.30 20.67 -26.58
N SER A 683 -7.88 21.87 -26.16
CA SER A 683 -6.85 22.64 -26.87
C SER A 683 -5.41 22.19 -26.58
N ILE A 684 -5.20 21.42 -25.52
CA ILE A 684 -3.92 20.76 -25.21
C ILE A 684 -3.77 19.53 -26.09
N THR A 685 -2.66 19.38 -26.80
CA THR A 685 -2.40 18.20 -27.63
C THR A 685 -1.52 17.18 -26.91
N LEU A 686 -1.56 15.92 -27.35
CA LEU A 686 -0.60 14.90 -26.90
C LEU A 686 0.86 15.32 -27.17
N LYS A 687 1.12 16.10 -28.22
CA LYS A 687 2.45 16.65 -28.50
C LYS A 687 2.88 17.64 -27.40
N GLY A 688 2.01 18.54 -26.97
CA GLY A 688 2.26 19.44 -25.85
C GLY A 688 2.56 18.69 -24.56
N LEU A 689 1.78 17.65 -24.26
CA LEU A 689 2.00 16.79 -23.10
C LEU A 689 3.36 16.05 -23.15
N ILE A 690 3.77 15.59 -24.33
CA ILE A 690 5.11 14.98 -24.49
C ILE A 690 6.22 16.00 -24.23
N GLN A 691 6.07 17.27 -24.66
CA GLN A 691 7.02 18.33 -24.33
C GLN A 691 7.06 18.58 -22.82
N LEU A 692 5.91 18.52 -22.14
CA LEU A 692 5.85 18.59 -20.68
C LEU A 692 6.76 17.53 -20.03
N PHE A 693 6.70 16.29 -20.49
CA PHE A 693 7.53 15.20 -19.95
C PHE A 693 9.03 15.37 -20.22
N TYR A 694 9.40 15.97 -21.35
CA TYR A 694 10.81 16.28 -21.61
C TYR A 694 11.34 17.36 -20.66
N GLY A 695 10.54 18.37 -20.33
CA GLY A 695 10.90 19.43 -19.38
C GLY A 695 10.85 18.99 -17.91
N CYS A 696 9.78 18.32 -17.50
CA CYS A 696 9.50 17.94 -16.11
C CYS A 696 9.85 16.46 -15.85
N ARG A 697 11.14 16.17 -15.71
CA ARG A 697 11.70 14.81 -15.58
C ARG A 697 11.34 14.08 -14.29
N GLU A 698 10.88 14.81 -13.28
CA GLU A 698 10.51 14.30 -11.95
C GLU A 698 9.07 13.81 -11.87
N LEU A 699 8.24 14.03 -12.90
CA LEU A 699 6.83 13.66 -12.92
C LEU A 699 6.61 12.15 -12.65
N ARG A 700 5.74 11.87 -11.68
CA ARG A 700 5.29 10.54 -11.24
C ARG A 700 3.81 10.31 -11.45
N LYS A 701 2.98 11.32 -11.21
CA LYS A 701 1.52 11.23 -11.28
C LYS A 701 0.98 12.36 -12.17
N VAL A 702 0.29 12.00 -13.24
CA VAL A 702 -0.32 12.96 -14.17
C VAL A 702 -1.78 12.59 -14.40
N MET A 703 -2.69 13.53 -14.22
CA MET A 703 -4.08 13.48 -14.67
C MET A 703 -4.40 14.80 -15.39
N ILE A 704 -4.67 14.72 -16.69
CA ILE A 704 -5.07 15.86 -17.52
C ILE A 704 -5.68 15.35 -18.83
N ARG A 705 -6.71 16.02 -19.34
CA ARG A 705 -7.31 15.69 -20.63
C ARG A 705 -6.53 16.35 -21.77
N VAL A 706 -6.35 15.63 -22.88
CA VAL A 706 -5.59 16.09 -24.05
C VAL A 706 -6.22 15.60 -25.36
N ASP A 707 -5.99 16.32 -26.45
CA ASP A 707 -6.31 15.87 -27.80
C ASP A 707 -5.26 14.85 -28.24
N ALA A 708 -5.62 13.58 -28.14
CA ALA A 708 -4.80 12.43 -28.53
C ALA A 708 -5.23 11.83 -29.88
N ARG A 709 -6.07 12.51 -30.68
CA ARG A 709 -6.48 12.03 -32.01
C ARG A 709 -5.29 11.92 -32.96
N GLN A 710 -4.31 12.81 -32.80
CA GLN A 710 -3.03 12.73 -33.52
C GLN A 710 -1.94 12.22 -32.57
N VAL A 711 -1.48 10.99 -32.81
CA VAL A 711 -0.31 10.44 -32.12
C VAL A 711 0.94 10.89 -32.88
N PRO A 712 1.85 11.68 -32.27
CA PRO A 712 3.02 12.20 -32.97
C PRO A 712 3.92 11.06 -33.47
N MET A 713 4.27 11.08 -34.77
CA MET A 713 5.18 10.09 -35.34
C MET A 713 6.61 10.30 -34.86
N PHE A 714 7.26 9.21 -34.42
CA PHE A 714 8.61 9.15 -33.85
C PHE A 714 9.73 9.83 -34.68
N VAL A 715 9.52 10.03 -35.99
CA VAL A 715 10.52 10.59 -36.91
C VAL A 715 10.67 12.11 -36.76
N GLU A 716 9.68 12.78 -36.18
CA GLU A 716 9.68 14.25 -36.02
C GLU A 716 10.34 14.72 -34.70
N SER A 717 10.66 13.81 -33.78
CA SER A 717 11.02 14.16 -32.38
C SER A 717 12.51 14.03 -32.00
N GLY A 718 13.39 13.58 -32.91
CA GLY A 718 14.81 13.36 -32.58
C GLY A 718 15.06 12.20 -31.62
N ASP A 719 16.33 11.87 -31.36
CA ASP A 719 16.82 10.65 -30.69
C ASP A 719 15.99 10.24 -29.45
N LEU A 720 15.42 9.03 -29.49
CA LEU A 720 14.51 8.43 -28.49
C LEU A 720 15.23 8.13 -27.17
N GLY A 721 15.40 9.17 -26.36
CA GLY A 721 15.58 9.01 -24.93
C GLY A 721 14.28 8.54 -24.26
N THR A 722 14.38 8.10 -23.01
CA THR A 722 13.21 7.92 -22.14
C THR A 722 12.46 9.25 -21.99
N ILE A 723 11.16 9.33 -22.32
CA ILE A 723 10.37 10.59 -22.29
C ILE A 723 10.03 10.97 -20.84
N ALA A 724 9.44 10.05 -20.07
CA ALA A 724 9.11 10.26 -18.66
C ALA A 724 9.67 9.09 -17.81
N PRO A 725 10.90 9.20 -17.27
CA PRO A 725 11.58 8.08 -16.63
C PRO A 725 10.97 7.68 -15.28
N LYS A 726 10.28 8.61 -14.61
CA LYS A 726 9.73 8.43 -13.27
C LYS A 726 8.21 8.33 -13.23
N LEU A 727 7.53 8.49 -14.38
CA LEU A 727 6.07 8.46 -14.43
C LEU A 727 5.57 7.07 -14.04
N GLN A 728 4.70 7.00 -13.03
CA GLN A 728 4.12 5.78 -12.47
C GLN A 728 2.61 5.70 -12.69
N TYR A 729 1.94 6.84 -12.70
CA TYR A 729 0.49 6.98 -12.87
C TYR A 729 0.21 8.00 -13.97
N LEU A 730 -0.53 7.59 -15.00
CA LEU A 730 -1.02 8.46 -16.06
C LEU A 730 -2.52 8.25 -16.21
N ASP A 731 -3.29 9.32 -16.08
CA ASP A 731 -4.72 9.35 -16.30
C ASP A 731 -5.03 10.44 -17.33
N MET A 732 -5.81 10.10 -18.33
CA MET A 732 -6.17 11.02 -19.41
C MET A 732 -7.68 11.26 -19.46
N SER A 733 -8.44 10.87 -18.42
CA SER A 733 -9.88 11.13 -18.32
C SER A 733 -10.62 10.74 -19.61
N SER A 734 -11.52 11.57 -20.13
CA SER A 734 -12.22 11.39 -21.41
C SER A 734 -11.48 11.95 -22.64
N SER A 735 -10.15 11.81 -22.70
CA SER A 735 -9.35 12.33 -23.83
C SER A 735 -9.75 11.69 -25.17
N PRO A 736 -9.94 12.47 -26.26
CA PRO A 736 -10.24 11.90 -27.57
C PRO A 736 -9.02 11.16 -28.15
N LEU A 737 -9.22 9.92 -28.61
CA LEU A 737 -8.18 9.02 -29.12
C LEU A 737 -8.65 8.24 -30.35
N GLU A 738 -8.07 8.52 -31.53
CA GLU A 738 -8.42 7.82 -32.77
C GLU A 738 -7.56 6.58 -33.05
N ASN A 739 -6.27 6.62 -32.66
CA ASN A 739 -5.31 5.57 -32.98
C ASN A 739 -4.69 4.92 -31.72
N PRO A 740 -5.40 3.97 -31.08
CA PRO A 740 -4.93 3.33 -29.85
C PRO A 740 -3.67 2.49 -30.03
N ASP A 741 -3.44 1.92 -31.23
CA ASP A 741 -2.26 1.07 -31.50
C ASP A 741 -0.96 1.89 -31.51
N GLU A 742 -1.00 3.08 -32.13
CA GLU A 742 0.12 4.02 -32.14
C GLU A 742 0.39 4.56 -30.73
N PHE A 743 -0.66 4.90 -29.99
CA PHE A 743 -0.54 5.38 -28.61
C PHE A 743 0.08 4.34 -27.69
N SER A 744 -0.42 3.09 -27.71
CA SER A 744 0.16 1.98 -26.94
C SER A 744 1.64 1.77 -27.26
N SER A 745 2.02 1.87 -28.54
CA SER A 745 3.41 1.75 -28.99
C SER A 745 4.30 2.86 -28.40
N LEU A 746 3.82 4.11 -28.40
CA LEU A 746 4.49 5.23 -27.76
C LEU A 746 4.72 5.00 -26.27
N ILE A 747 3.69 4.54 -25.55
CA ILE A 747 3.77 4.27 -24.11
C ILE A 747 4.79 3.16 -23.80
N MET A 748 4.74 2.06 -24.55
CA MET A 748 5.65 0.93 -24.37
C MET A 748 7.12 1.31 -24.54
N ILE A 749 7.43 2.18 -25.52
CA ILE A 749 8.79 2.60 -25.84
C ILE A 749 9.31 3.64 -24.84
N SER A 750 8.45 4.55 -24.39
CA SER A 750 8.90 5.84 -23.86
C SER A 750 8.73 6.01 -22.35
N PHE A 751 7.92 5.16 -21.70
CA PHE A 751 7.53 5.27 -20.29
C PHE A 751 7.93 3.98 -19.54
N PRO A 752 9.17 3.85 -19.04
CA PRO A 752 9.69 2.61 -18.47
C PRO A 752 9.21 2.29 -17.04
N SER A 753 8.74 3.31 -16.31
CA SER A 753 8.32 3.18 -14.90
C SER A 753 6.80 3.22 -14.70
N LEU A 754 6.03 3.33 -15.78
CA LEU A 754 4.57 3.43 -15.72
C LEU A 754 3.99 2.12 -15.17
N LYS A 755 3.17 2.24 -14.13
CA LYS A 755 2.53 1.13 -13.41
C LYS A 755 1.02 1.12 -13.59
N LYS A 756 0.42 2.31 -13.71
CA LYS A 756 -1.03 2.48 -13.82
C LYS A 756 -1.35 3.45 -14.95
N ILE A 757 -2.29 3.06 -15.80
CA ILE A 757 -2.90 3.94 -16.80
C ILE A 757 -4.41 3.87 -16.62
N TYR A 758 -5.07 5.02 -16.58
CA TYR A 758 -6.52 5.12 -16.46
C TYR A 758 -7.09 5.99 -17.57
N CYS A 759 -8.32 5.68 -17.92
CA CYS A 759 -9.21 6.48 -18.73
C CYS A 759 -10.62 6.14 -18.27
N SER A 760 -11.22 7.02 -17.49
CA SER A 760 -12.62 6.91 -17.17
C SER A 760 -13.21 8.30 -16.99
N THR A 761 -14.47 8.45 -17.41
CA THR A 761 -15.34 9.60 -17.10
C THR A 761 -15.83 9.59 -15.65
N TYR A 762 -15.48 8.54 -14.89
CA TYR A 762 -15.88 8.34 -13.51
C TYR A 762 -14.74 7.70 -12.75
N TYR A 763 -14.47 8.15 -11.53
CA TYR A 763 -13.73 7.36 -10.56
C TYR A 763 -14.26 5.93 -10.61
N GLN A 764 -13.39 4.95 -10.88
CA GLN A 764 -13.68 3.55 -10.66
C GLN A 764 -13.91 3.37 -9.15
N ASN A 765 -15.16 3.60 -8.72
CA ASN A 765 -15.72 2.99 -7.52
C ASN A 765 -16.19 1.61 -7.93
N ASP A 766 -15.62 0.57 -7.32
CA ASP A 766 -15.93 -0.84 -7.57
C ASP A 766 -17.40 -1.23 -7.24
N TYR A 767 -18.31 -0.27 -6.99
CA TYR A 767 -19.64 -0.53 -6.42
C TYR A 767 -20.83 0.23 -7.01
N LEU A 768 -20.69 1.02 -8.09
CA LEU A 768 -21.86 1.64 -8.72
C LEU A 768 -22.16 0.97 -10.06
N LEU A 769 -23.36 0.39 -10.14
CA LEU A 769 -24.01 -0.02 -11.39
C LEU A 769 -23.91 1.16 -12.37
N LEU A 770 -23.20 0.95 -13.47
CA LEU A 770 -23.19 1.87 -14.61
C LEU A 770 -24.64 2.12 -15.00
N GLU A 771 -25.18 3.30 -14.71
CA GLU A 771 -26.36 3.74 -15.45
C GLU A 771 -25.97 3.75 -16.93
N PRO A 772 -26.80 3.20 -17.82
CA PRO A 772 -26.48 3.13 -19.23
C PRO A 772 -26.45 4.56 -19.79
N LEU A 773 -25.24 5.08 -19.99
CA LEU A 773 -25.01 6.34 -20.71
C LEU A 773 -25.70 6.27 -22.09
N SER A 774 -26.39 7.34 -22.46
CA SER A 774 -27.12 7.47 -23.73
C SER A 774 -26.21 7.15 -24.94
N GLU A 775 -26.80 6.60 -26.01
CA GLU A 775 -26.07 6.19 -27.23
C GLU A 775 -25.36 7.35 -27.96
N ASP A 776 -25.67 8.61 -27.62
CA ASP A 776 -25.12 9.81 -28.26
C ASP A 776 -23.87 10.39 -27.56
N ASN A 777 -23.39 9.78 -26.46
CA ASN A 777 -22.25 10.33 -25.72
C ASN A 777 -20.92 10.08 -26.46
N LEU A 778 -20.25 11.16 -26.88
CA LEU A 778 -18.88 11.17 -27.43
C LEU A 778 -17.88 10.39 -26.54
N ASP A 779 -18.13 10.33 -25.24
CA ASP A 779 -17.36 9.52 -24.28
C ASP A 779 -17.37 8.02 -24.59
N ARG A 780 -18.44 7.47 -25.17
CA ARG A 780 -18.47 6.06 -25.62
C ARG A 780 -17.56 5.81 -26.84
N ILE A 781 -17.42 6.80 -27.73
CA ILE A 781 -16.62 6.66 -28.96
C ILE A 781 -15.14 6.41 -28.60
N TYR A 782 -14.62 7.14 -27.62
CA TYR A 782 -13.23 6.98 -27.19
C TYR A 782 -13.03 5.95 -26.08
N ALA A 783 -14.07 5.61 -25.31
CA ALA A 783 -13.98 4.55 -24.30
C ALA A 783 -13.53 3.21 -24.90
N GLU A 784 -14.00 2.84 -26.10
CA GLU A 784 -13.53 1.63 -26.78
C GLU A 784 -12.04 1.70 -27.16
N ALA A 785 -11.57 2.86 -27.64
CA ALA A 785 -10.16 3.08 -27.96
C ALA A 785 -9.28 2.97 -26.70
N TRP A 786 -9.72 3.53 -25.57
CA TRP A 786 -9.00 3.44 -24.30
C TRP A 786 -9.06 2.07 -23.65
N ASN A 787 -10.16 1.33 -23.77
CA ASN A 787 -10.24 -0.08 -23.39
C ASN A 787 -9.24 -0.91 -24.19
N LYS A 788 -9.09 -0.61 -25.50
CA LYS A 788 -8.06 -1.22 -26.35
C LYS A 788 -6.65 -0.86 -25.87
N VAL A 789 -6.34 0.39 -25.53
CA VAL A 789 -5.04 0.78 -24.94
C VAL A 789 -4.76 0.03 -23.63
N THR A 790 -5.73 0.03 -22.71
CA THR A 790 -5.59 -0.63 -21.41
C THR A 790 -5.34 -2.13 -21.56
N SER A 791 -6.07 -2.80 -22.46
CA SER A 791 -5.85 -4.23 -22.75
C SER A 791 -4.47 -4.51 -23.37
N GLN A 792 -3.99 -3.64 -24.27
CA GLN A 792 -2.66 -3.75 -24.90
C GLN A 792 -1.52 -3.51 -23.90
N LEU A 793 -1.69 -2.56 -22.98
CA LEU A 793 -0.68 -2.20 -22.00
C LEU A 793 -0.71 -3.04 -20.73
N ARG A 794 -1.84 -3.67 -20.37
CA ARG A 794 -2.00 -4.50 -19.16
C ARG A 794 -0.85 -5.51 -18.97
N PRO A 795 -0.42 -6.29 -19.98
CA PRO A 795 0.70 -7.23 -19.80
C PRO A 795 2.04 -6.56 -19.45
N LEU A 796 2.25 -5.31 -19.88
CA LEU A 796 3.44 -4.51 -19.57
C LEU A 796 3.32 -3.85 -18.19
N LEU A 797 2.14 -3.36 -17.83
CA LEU A 797 1.87 -2.77 -16.52
C LEU A 797 1.91 -3.81 -15.39
N ASP A 798 1.31 -4.99 -15.58
CA ASP A 798 1.35 -6.11 -14.62
C ASP A 798 2.78 -6.64 -14.37
N SER A 799 3.70 -6.36 -15.29
CA SER A 799 5.10 -6.79 -15.19
C SER A 799 5.99 -5.83 -14.38
N ARG A 800 5.47 -4.66 -13.98
CA ARG A 800 6.19 -3.56 -13.31
C ARG A 800 5.60 -3.27 -11.94
#